data_AF-A0A9E5RKU7-F1
#
_entry.id   AF-A0A9E5RKU7-F1
#
_cell.length_a   1.000
_cell.length_b   1.000
_cell.length_c   1.000
_cell.angle_alpha   90.00
_cell.angle_beta   90.00
_cell.angle_gamma   90.00
#
_symmetry.space_group_name_H-M   'P 1'
#
loop_
_entity.id
_entity.type
_entity.pdbx_description
1 polymer ?
#
loop_
_entity_poly.entity_id
_entity_poly.type
_entity_poly.pdbx_seq_one_letter_code
_entity_poly.pdbx_strand_id
1 'polypeptide(L)'
;MFGQISEQTMHRVRWVLTCGWLLLIFSLFYDPISPILTDPSSTWSPLRINPDACVAVQGVCLEEQPYRVGASIFWGAIVPASIFVLLVFGHELWRRICPLSFLSQIPVALKWQRQKKRVDAKTGRTRYEIVKIKKESWLGRNHLYFQFGWLYVGLCARILFVNSDRTALAAWLLFTIGAAIAVGYLYGGKSWCQYFCPMAPVQKIYAEPGGVLASKAHMDDRQITQSMCRIVNDEGKEQSACVACKSPCIDIDAERSYWDGLGRPDHTLLYYGYFGLVVGYFLYYYLYAGNWNYYFSGAWAHQENQLATLLDPGFYLLGRSIPIPKLIAVPLTIGAFGWGSYALGSFIEKRYKAQARRNYQSLTNEQIQHRLFTLCTFIVFNLFFVFGGRPFILLLPLPVQYLYEGMIISISTLWLYRTWRRSPEMYSRESLASRFRKQLSRLNLNISRFVEGRSLDNLNTHEVYVLAKVLPGFTKEKRHDAYKGVLRESLEEGYVNTYSSLEVLQQLRSELDISDQEHREVLAELGVEDPELLNPTKLRNRENLVRLTGYQKALERLLTLQQRSFAWKTDTLAAGQSIHELLEKNSEAIWTLRREYSITPQEEAQILAGFDQATGIVRRAEFLLDQLRNLVDRYRALNQPILLKQAEVLTLLRTTVQQQKRLLVRGLLEILEQLGETAEATRIAELLNQAGSTVLQDLIDEQPVLWRSRLTPSIITALSQPGQIAAACPLDLEAEAIADHLEALTQEPNSLIQAISLYTLYRLNKKQGQRQALQLLEAQTTKPLVRETAEIILTQSEDEHAALTAFGTLEKLVHLSNSDFFSGTKSETLIELANRSSIKLYGVNDVITEEGDTCRELLLLIEGEAQIEAPQQQKIALQNLVPGQILDELEVLSHAEQVGTIVAKATVTRILAIPVDTFDDLLDQDSDFARRVLEMESRRLQQLIYQNQPTSPAQQQMQLTR
;
A
#
# COMPACT_ATOMS: atom_id res chain seq x y z
N MET A 1 -23.72 -6.14 2.19
CA MET A 1 -25.20 -6.10 2.13
C MET A 1 -25.71 -4.67 1.99
N PHE A 2 -25.34 -3.73 2.87
CA PHE A 2 -25.86 -2.35 2.80
C PHE A 2 -25.27 -1.52 1.65
N GLY A 3 -24.05 -1.81 1.19
CA GLY A 3 -23.41 -1.14 0.05
C GLY A 3 -24.14 -1.38 -1.27
N GLN A 4 -24.98 -2.42 -1.34
CA GLN A 4 -25.84 -2.71 -2.50
C GLN A 4 -27.11 -1.84 -2.53
N ILE A 5 -27.49 -1.24 -1.41
CA ILE A 5 -28.69 -0.40 -1.35
C ILE A 5 -28.39 0.91 -2.07
N SER A 6 -29.26 1.26 -3.01
CA SER A 6 -29.14 2.48 -3.80
C SER A 6 -29.14 3.74 -2.93
N GLU A 7 -28.41 4.74 -3.38
CA GLU A 7 -28.29 6.02 -2.69
C GLU A 7 -29.61 6.78 -2.66
N GLN A 8 -30.48 6.59 -3.66
CA GLN A 8 -31.82 7.16 -3.67
C GLN A 8 -32.66 6.66 -2.48
N THR A 9 -32.63 5.35 -2.20
CA THR A 9 -33.33 4.77 -1.06
C THR A 9 -32.74 5.28 0.25
N MET A 10 -31.41 5.31 0.38
CA MET A 10 -30.75 5.85 1.56
C MET A 10 -30.96 7.35 1.75
N HIS A 11 -31.15 8.11 0.67
CA HIS A 11 -31.53 9.52 0.74
C HIS A 11 -32.92 9.71 1.36
N ARG A 12 -33.90 8.88 0.97
CA ARG A 12 -35.24 8.88 1.60
C ARG A 12 -35.18 8.50 3.08
N VAL A 13 -34.41 7.45 3.42
CA VAL A 13 -34.23 7.03 4.81
C VAL A 13 -33.62 8.16 5.66
N ARG A 14 -32.59 8.85 5.14
CA ARG A 14 -32.00 10.00 5.84
C ARG A 14 -33.00 11.13 6.07
N TRP A 15 -33.84 11.44 5.09
CA TRP A 15 -34.89 12.44 5.28
C TRP A 15 -35.87 12.04 6.39
N VAL A 16 -36.36 10.79 6.38
CA VAL A 16 -37.26 10.30 7.44
C VAL A 16 -36.61 10.40 8.82
N LEU A 17 -35.37 9.94 8.96
CA LEU A 17 -34.64 9.99 10.22
C LEU A 17 -34.33 11.42 10.67
N THR A 18 -33.96 12.31 9.75
CA THR A 18 -33.72 13.72 10.04
C THR A 18 -35.00 14.44 10.44
N CYS A 19 -36.12 14.20 9.75
CA CYS A 19 -37.43 14.73 10.14
C CYS A 19 -37.85 14.23 11.53
N GLY A 20 -37.69 12.93 11.81
CA GLY A 20 -37.94 12.38 13.15
C GLY A 20 -37.03 13.00 14.22
N TRP A 21 -35.77 13.25 13.91
CA TRP A 21 -34.83 13.89 14.82
C TRP A 21 -35.16 15.37 15.08
N LEU A 22 -35.57 16.12 14.05
CA LEU A 22 -36.04 17.50 14.19
C LEU A 22 -37.36 17.56 14.98
N LEU A 23 -38.26 16.60 14.78
CA LEU A 23 -39.48 16.46 15.57
C LEU A 23 -39.17 16.18 17.04
N LEU A 24 -38.18 15.32 17.32
CA LEU A 24 -37.71 15.10 18.68
C LEU A 24 -37.15 16.39 19.30
N ILE A 25 -36.33 17.15 18.57
CA ILE A 25 -35.80 18.43 19.06
C ILE A 25 -36.94 19.41 19.34
N PHE A 26 -37.95 19.47 18.46
CA PHE A 26 -39.14 20.29 18.67
C PHE A 26 -39.91 19.87 19.94
N SER A 27 -40.06 18.55 20.17
CA SER A 27 -40.74 18.00 21.36
C SER A 27 -40.06 18.38 22.68
N LEU A 28 -38.75 18.66 22.67
CA LEU A 28 -38.04 19.11 23.86
C LEU A 28 -38.50 20.50 24.32
N PHE A 29 -38.86 21.38 23.38
CA PHE A 29 -39.45 22.69 23.66
C PHE A 29 -40.94 22.58 23.99
N TYR A 30 -41.67 21.82 23.16
CA TYR A 30 -43.12 21.72 23.25
C TYR A 30 -43.61 20.28 23.10
N ASP A 31 -44.05 19.71 24.22
CA ASP A 31 -44.67 18.39 24.30
C ASP A 31 -45.85 18.43 25.28
N PRO A 32 -47.09 18.53 24.77
CA PRO A 32 -48.30 18.54 25.59
C PRO A 32 -48.85 17.13 25.85
N ILE A 33 -48.36 16.10 25.16
CA ILE A 33 -48.98 14.76 25.17
C ILE A 33 -48.28 13.85 26.19
N SER A 34 -46.95 13.82 26.20
CA SER A 34 -46.23 12.82 27.00
C SER A 34 -46.38 12.95 28.52
N PRO A 35 -46.62 14.14 29.12
CA PRO A 35 -46.91 14.22 30.55
C PRO A 35 -48.12 13.37 30.97
N ILE A 36 -49.12 13.24 30.10
CA ILE A 36 -50.30 12.37 30.32
C ILE A 36 -49.87 10.90 30.41
N LEU A 37 -48.84 10.49 29.65
CA LEU A 37 -48.32 9.12 29.67
C LEU A 37 -47.56 8.80 30.96
N THR A 38 -46.93 9.79 31.58
CA THR A 38 -46.16 9.62 32.82
C THR A 38 -46.98 9.87 34.08
N ASP A 39 -48.20 10.38 33.93
CA ASP A 39 -49.10 10.67 35.04
C ASP A 39 -49.42 9.40 35.85
N PRO A 40 -49.27 9.42 37.20
CA PRO A 40 -49.65 8.29 38.06
C PRO A 40 -51.08 7.77 37.83
N SER A 41 -52.01 8.64 37.45
CA SER A 41 -53.40 8.29 37.18
C SER A 41 -53.60 7.49 35.88
N SER A 42 -52.64 7.52 34.96
CA SER A 42 -52.68 6.82 33.68
C SER A 42 -52.32 5.34 33.83
N THR A 43 -53.23 4.55 34.41
CA THR A 43 -53.04 3.11 34.69
C THR A 43 -52.75 2.22 33.48
N TRP A 44 -53.11 2.68 32.27
CA TRP A 44 -52.85 2.00 31.00
C TRP A 44 -51.42 2.21 30.47
N SER A 45 -50.72 3.24 30.96
CA SER A 45 -49.38 3.58 30.46
C SER A 45 -48.31 2.85 31.26
N PRO A 46 -47.36 2.15 30.60
CA PRO A 46 -46.21 1.55 31.27
C PRO A 46 -45.18 2.59 31.73
N LEU A 47 -45.30 3.85 31.29
CA LEU A 47 -44.40 4.96 31.65
C LEU A 47 -44.86 5.74 32.89
N ARG A 48 -45.97 5.34 33.51
CA ARG A 48 -46.52 6.04 34.68
C ARG A 48 -45.54 6.01 35.85
N ILE A 49 -45.45 7.13 36.56
CA ILE A 49 -44.68 7.22 37.81
C ILE A 49 -45.40 6.44 38.90
N ASN A 50 -44.64 5.73 39.73
CA ASN A 50 -45.17 5.06 40.92
C ASN A 50 -44.96 5.97 42.15
N PRO A 51 -46.00 6.63 42.68
CA PRO A 51 -45.87 7.56 43.80
C PRO A 51 -45.41 6.89 45.10
N ASP A 52 -45.58 5.57 45.23
CA ASP A 52 -45.18 4.81 46.42
C ASP A 52 -43.69 4.39 46.39
N ALA A 53 -43.00 4.58 45.26
CA ALA A 53 -41.60 4.20 45.08
C ALA A 53 -40.67 5.38 45.39
N CYS A 54 -39.95 5.31 46.52
CA CYS A 54 -38.91 6.30 46.84
C CYS A 54 -37.61 6.03 46.06
N VAL A 55 -37.24 6.94 45.16
CA VAL A 55 -35.92 7.00 44.54
C VAL A 55 -35.01 7.89 45.39
N ALA A 56 -34.19 7.26 46.25
CA ALA A 56 -33.29 8.00 47.13
C ALA A 56 -32.09 8.60 46.36
N VAL A 57 -31.84 9.90 46.55
CA VAL A 57 -30.66 10.62 46.07
C VAL A 57 -30.01 11.27 47.28
N GLN A 58 -28.78 10.86 47.61
CA GLN A 58 -28.04 11.37 48.78
C GLN A 58 -28.78 11.19 50.12
N GLY A 59 -29.57 10.12 50.24
CA GLY A 59 -30.36 9.81 51.43
C GLY A 59 -31.72 10.51 51.51
N VAL A 60 -32.10 11.32 50.51
CA VAL A 60 -33.40 12.00 50.42
C VAL A 60 -34.21 11.41 49.27
N CYS A 61 -35.50 11.09 49.50
CA CYS A 61 -36.39 10.64 48.43
C CYS A 61 -36.63 11.79 47.44
N LEU A 62 -36.37 11.55 46.16
CA LEU A 62 -36.68 12.48 45.09
C LEU A 62 -38.19 12.49 44.82
N GLU A 63 -38.79 13.68 44.79
CA GLU A 63 -40.18 13.84 44.35
C GLU A 63 -40.25 13.79 42.82
N GLU A 64 -40.96 12.81 42.26
CA GLU A 64 -41.16 12.66 40.82
C GLU A 64 -42.49 13.29 40.39
N GLN A 65 -42.44 14.19 39.39
CA GLN A 65 -43.60 14.81 38.77
C GLN A 65 -43.80 14.30 37.32
N PRO A 66 -45.04 14.31 36.78
CA PRO A 66 -45.29 13.96 35.39
C PRO A 66 -44.40 14.77 34.43
N TYR A 67 -43.61 14.07 33.63
CA TYR A 67 -42.53 14.67 32.83
C TYR A 67 -42.68 14.40 31.33
N ARG A 68 -41.95 15.18 30.54
CA ARG A 68 -41.90 15.02 29.08
C ARG A 68 -40.80 14.04 28.72
N VAL A 69 -41.13 13.01 27.95
CA VAL A 69 -40.26 11.85 27.72
C VAL A 69 -39.13 12.10 26.72
N GLY A 70 -39.10 13.23 26.01
CA GLY A 70 -38.14 13.49 24.92
C GLY A 70 -36.67 13.29 25.30
N ALA A 71 -36.24 13.80 26.46
CA ALA A 71 -34.87 13.60 26.96
C ALA A 71 -34.60 12.14 27.34
N SER A 72 -35.57 11.48 27.95
CA SER A 72 -35.50 10.05 28.30
C SER A 72 -35.38 9.18 27.05
N ILE A 73 -36.18 9.42 26.01
CA ILE A 73 -36.11 8.68 24.73
C ILE A 73 -34.76 8.89 24.06
N PHE A 74 -34.26 10.13 24.00
CA PHE A 74 -32.99 10.42 23.36
C PHE A 74 -31.82 9.67 24.02
N TRP A 75 -31.72 9.75 25.35
CA TRP A 75 -30.62 9.16 26.09
C TRP A 75 -30.78 7.66 26.38
N GLY A 76 -32.01 7.20 26.59
CA GLY A 76 -32.32 5.82 26.98
C GLY A 76 -32.72 4.90 25.82
N ALA A 77 -33.08 5.42 24.64
CA ALA A 77 -33.41 4.58 23.48
C ALA A 77 -32.52 4.88 22.27
N ILE A 78 -32.45 6.14 21.83
CA ILE A 78 -31.75 6.50 20.58
C ILE A 78 -30.23 6.27 20.69
N VAL A 79 -29.61 6.74 21.78
CA VAL A 79 -28.16 6.56 21.97
C VAL A 79 -27.79 5.08 22.09
N PRO A 80 -28.44 4.25 22.93
CA PRO A 80 -28.17 2.80 22.95
C PRO A 80 -28.40 2.11 21.59
N ALA A 81 -29.47 2.47 20.87
CA ALA A 81 -29.72 1.93 19.53
C ALA A 81 -28.57 2.26 18.55
N SER A 82 -27.98 3.46 18.65
CA SER A 82 -26.83 3.83 17.82
C SER A 82 -25.59 2.96 18.09
N ILE A 83 -25.31 2.64 19.37
CA ILE A 83 -24.20 1.76 19.75
C ILE A 83 -24.44 0.34 19.25
N PHE A 84 -25.66 -0.16 19.37
CA PHE A 84 -26.05 -1.45 18.82
C PHE A 84 -25.84 -1.51 17.30
N VAL A 85 -26.32 -0.49 16.57
CA VAL A 85 -26.15 -0.39 15.12
C VAL A 85 -24.68 -0.38 14.70
N LEU A 86 -23.82 0.31 15.45
CA LEU A 86 -22.39 0.38 15.17
C LEU A 86 -21.70 -1.00 15.25
N LEU A 87 -21.98 -1.80 16.29
CA LEU A 87 -21.38 -3.13 16.43
C LEU A 87 -21.94 -4.12 15.39
N VAL A 88 -23.25 -4.11 15.18
CA VAL A 88 -23.93 -5.11 14.34
C VAL A 88 -23.74 -4.81 12.86
N PHE A 89 -24.07 -3.59 12.43
CA PHE A 89 -24.09 -3.22 11.02
C PHE A 89 -22.82 -2.47 10.58
N GLY A 90 -21.95 -2.13 11.53
CA GLY A 90 -20.69 -1.46 11.25
C GLY A 90 -20.86 0.02 10.92
N HIS A 91 -19.73 0.64 10.57
CA HIS A 91 -19.69 2.05 10.22
C HIS A 91 -20.47 2.35 8.92
N GLU A 92 -20.54 1.36 8.02
CA GLU A 92 -21.12 1.46 6.69
C GLU A 92 -22.59 1.90 6.77
N LEU A 93 -23.40 1.21 7.57
CA LEU A 93 -24.80 1.60 7.75
C LEU A 93 -24.90 2.91 8.54
N TRP A 94 -24.16 3.03 9.65
CA TRP A 94 -24.22 4.19 10.53
C TRP A 94 -23.98 5.51 9.78
N ARG A 95 -22.92 5.58 8.97
CA ARG A 95 -22.59 6.77 8.16
C ARG A 95 -23.64 7.08 7.10
N ARG A 96 -24.37 6.08 6.60
CA ARG A 96 -25.42 6.27 5.59
C ARG A 96 -26.76 6.70 6.19
N ILE A 97 -27.02 6.41 7.47
CA ILE A 97 -28.27 6.79 8.14
C ILE A 97 -28.14 8.01 9.09
N CYS A 98 -26.92 8.39 9.45
CA CYS A 98 -26.66 9.45 10.43
C CYS A 98 -27.23 10.82 9.99
N PRO A 99 -28.18 11.40 10.75
CA PRO A 99 -28.76 12.71 10.44
C PRO A 99 -27.73 13.85 10.41
N LEU A 100 -26.76 13.84 11.33
CA LEU A 100 -25.68 14.83 11.35
C LEU A 100 -24.77 14.73 10.12
N SER A 101 -24.46 13.51 9.66
CA SER A 101 -23.71 13.33 8.42
C SER A 101 -24.50 13.90 7.24
N PHE A 102 -25.81 13.68 7.21
CA PHE A 102 -26.67 14.21 6.15
C PHE A 102 -26.72 15.74 6.13
N LEU A 103 -27.02 16.36 7.28
CA LEU A 103 -27.11 17.82 7.40
C LEU A 103 -25.76 18.51 7.14
N SER A 104 -24.64 17.89 7.54
CA SER A 104 -23.30 18.42 7.23
C SER A 104 -23.01 18.56 5.73
N GLN A 105 -23.75 17.86 4.87
CA GLN A 105 -23.58 17.91 3.42
C GLN A 105 -24.50 18.95 2.74
N ILE A 106 -25.34 19.69 3.48
CA ILE A 106 -26.18 20.76 2.92
C ILE A 106 -25.35 21.79 2.13
N PRO A 107 -24.22 22.32 2.63
CA PRO A 107 -23.40 23.27 1.87
C PRO A 107 -22.86 22.67 0.56
N VAL A 108 -22.59 21.37 0.53
CA VAL A 108 -22.16 20.64 -0.67
C VAL A 108 -23.31 20.55 -1.67
N ALA A 109 -24.49 20.13 -1.21
CA ALA A 109 -25.69 20.02 -2.04
C ALA A 109 -26.11 21.36 -2.65
N LEU A 110 -25.93 22.46 -1.90
CA LEU A 110 -26.20 23.83 -2.36
C LEU A 110 -25.05 24.44 -3.18
N LYS A 111 -23.95 23.70 -3.43
CA LYS A 111 -22.71 24.20 -4.08
C LYS A 111 -22.11 25.45 -3.40
N TRP A 112 -22.41 25.63 -2.12
CA TRP A 112 -22.01 26.75 -1.29
C TRP A 112 -20.90 26.31 -0.33
N GLN A 113 -19.70 26.07 -0.86
CA GLN A 113 -18.53 25.67 -0.06
C GLN A 113 -17.45 26.75 -0.11
N ARG A 114 -16.70 26.90 0.99
CA ARG A 114 -15.56 27.82 1.08
C ARG A 114 -14.47 27.40 0.11
N GLN A 115 -13.94 28.38 -0.61
CA GLN A 115 -12.91 28.17 -1.61
C GLN A 115 -11.73 29.08 -1.40
N LYS A 116 -10.53 28.58 -1.71
CA LYS A 116 -9.31 29.36 -1.64
C LYS A 116 -8.88 29.77 -3.03
N LYS A 117 -8.68 31.09 -3.21
CA LYS A 117 -8.06 31.64 -4.41
C LYS A 117 -6.58 31.26 -4.43
N ARG A 118 -6.13 30.56 -5.46
CA ARG A 118 -4.71 30.32 -5.77
C ARG A 118 -4.39 30.98 -7.10
N VAL A 119 -3.35 31.80 -7.11
CA VAL A 119 -2.84 32.41 -8.34
C VAL A 119 -1.62 31.62 -8.74
N ASP A 120 -1.61 31.14 -9.98
CA ASP A 120 -0.46 30.44 -10.54
C ASP A 120 0.64 31.47 -10.82
N ALA A 121 1.81 31.30 -10.18
CA ALA A 121 2.92 32.23 -10.28
C ALA A 121 3.50 32.35 -11.70
N LYS A 122 3.30 31.33 -12.55
CA LYS A 122 3.80 31.32 -13.93
C LYS A 122 2.78 31.84 -14.95
N THR A 123 1.48 31.61 -14.72
CA THR A 123 0.43 31.92 -15.72
C THR A 123 -0.49 33.08 -15.33
N GLY A 124 -0.41 33.61 -14.11
CA GLY A 124 -1.25 34.71 -13.62
C GLY A 124 -2.75 34.35 -13.46
N ARG A 125 -3.17 33.14 -13.85
CA ARG A 125 -4.57 32.70 -13.79
C ARG A 125 -5.01 32.45 -12.35
N THR A 126 -6.15 33.02 -11.98
CA THR A 126 -6.75 32.86 -10.65
C THR A 126 -7.62 31.61 -10.59
N ARG A 127 -7.40 30.75 -9.60
CA ARG A 127 -8.07 29.45 -9.42
C ARG A 127 -8.77 29.38 -8.06
N TYR A 128 -9.87 28.64 -7.98
CA TYR A 128 -10.57 28.37 -6.72
C TYR A 128 -10.52 26.87 -6.42
N GLU A 129 -9.93 26.51 -5.29
CA GLU A 129 -9.87 25.11 -4.81
C GLU A 129 -10.73 24.97 -3.55
N ILE A 130 -11.42 23.82 -3.40
CA ILE A 130 -12.13 23.49 -2.16
C ILE A 130 -11.09 23.34 -1.05
N VAL A 131 -11.36 23.99 0.08
CA VAL A 131 -10.46 23.92 1.24
C VAL A 131 -10.57 22.53 1.87
N LYS A 132 -9.43 21.86 2.01
CA LYS A 132 -9.31 20.56 2.70
C LYS A 132 -8.39 20.72 3.91
N ILE A 133 -8.54 19.85 4.90
CA ILE A 133 -7.63 19.79 6.04
C ILE A 133 -6.31 19.18 5.57
N LYS A 134 -5.21 19.93 5.69
CA LYS A 134 -3.88 19.43 5.31
C LYS A 134 -3.46 18.32 6.27
N LYS A 135 -2.86 17.23 5.74
CA LYS A 135 -2.32 16.13 6.56
C LYS A 135 -1.33 16.63 7.61
N GLU A 136 -0.46 17.57 7.24
CA GLU A 136 0.55 18.15 8.15
C GLU A 136 0.03 19.21 9.13
N SER A 137 -1.25 19.58 9.06
CA SER A 137 -1.81 20.52 10.04
C SER A 137 -1.96 19.86 11.42
N TRP A 138 -1.99 20.67 12.48
CA TRP A 138 -2.22 20.18 13.84
C TRP A 138 -3.50 19.33 13.92
N LEU A 139 -4.59 19.80 13.31
CA LEU A 139 -5.84 19.04 13.27
C LEU A 139 -5.70 17.76 12.44
N GLY A 140 -4.98 17.80 11.31
CA GLY A 140 -4.68 16.62 10.50
C GLY A 140 -4.03 15.50 11.31
N ARG A 141 -2.98 15.83 12.08
CA ARG A 141 -2.21 14.88 12.89
C ARG A 141 -2.88 14.49 14.20
N ASN A 142 -3.59 15.41 14.87
CA ASN A 142 -4.08 15.23 16.24
C ASN A 142 -5.62 15.14 16.36
N HIS A 143 -6.35 14.93 15.26
CA HIS A 143 -7.83 14.91 15.30
C HIS A 143 -8.43 13.89 16.25
N LEU A 144 -7.83 12.70 16.41
CA LEU A 144 -8.36 11.71 17.35
C LEU A 144 -8.27 12.17 18.80
N TYR A 145 -7.17 12.83 19.19
CA TYR A 145 -7.05 13.47 20.51
C TYR A 145 -8.09 14.57 20.70
N PHE A 146 -8.28 15.42 19.69
CA PHE A 146 -9.31 16.46 19.71
C PHE A 146 -10.71 15.88 19.87
N GLN A 147 -11.07 14.86 19.07
CA GLN A 147 -12.37 14.20 19.12
C GLN A 147 -12.59 13.49 20.46
N PHE A 148 -11.56 12.83 21.01
CA PHE A 148 -11.63 12.16 22.30
C PHE A 148 -11.80 13.16 23.45
N GLY A 149 -11.05 14.27 23.44
CA GLY A 149 -11.23 15.37 24.39
C GLY A 149 -12.61 16.02 24.28
N TRP A 150 -13.12 16.19 23.06
CA TRP A 150 -14.46 16.71 22.81
C TRP A 150 -15.56 15.76 23.28
N LEU A 151 -15.37 14.45 23.11
CA LEU A 151 -16.24 13.42 23.68
C LEU A 151 -16.25 13.50 25.22
N TYR A 152 -15.09 13.61 25.85
CA TYR A 152 -14.97 13.77 27.30
C TYR A 152 -15.74 15.00 27.81
N VAL A 153 -15.53 16.17 27.19
CA VAL A 153 -16.27 17.40 27.52
C VAL A 153 -17.77 17.18 27.33
N GLY A 154 -18.18 16.52 26.24
CA GLY A 154 -19.58 16.18 25.99
C GLY A 154 -20.20 15.26 27.05
N LEU A 155 -19.46 14.26 27.54
CA LEU A 155 -19.93 13.38 28.62
C LEU A 155 -20.07 14.11 29.96
N CYS A 156 -19.14 15.01 30.29
CA CYS A 156 -19.24 15.88 31.45
C CYS A 156 -20.46 16.81 31.33
N ALA A 157 -20.60 17.48 30.18
CA ALA A 157 -21.72 18.38 29.91
C ALA A 157 -23.07 17.65 29.96
N ARG A 158 -23.11 16.39 29.53
CA ARG A 158 -24.30 15.53 29.62
C ARG A 158 -24.79 15.39 31.06
N ILE A 159 -23.92 15.03 31.99
CA ILE A 159 -24.29 14.84 33.41
C ILE A 159 -24.59 16.17 34.11
N LEU A 160 -23.90 17.25 33.72
CA LEU A 160 -24.01 18.54 34.39
C LEU A 160 -25.20 19.37 33.91
N PHE A 161 -25.43 19.43 32.60
CA PHE A 161 -26.34 20.40 32.00
C PHE A 161 -27.47 19.79 31.17
N VAL A 162 -27.24 18.65 30.50
CA VAL A 162 -28.07 18.26 29.35
C VAL A 162 -28.98 17.04 29.59
N ASN A 163 -28.74 16.26 30.64
CA ASN A 163 -29.48 15.03 30.89
C ASN A 163 -30.98 15.24 31.16
N SER A 164 -31.37 16.17 32.04
CA SER A 164 -32.78 16.44 32.39
C SER A 164 -33.29 17.78 31.88
N ASP A 165 -32.42 18.79 31.72
CA ASP A 165 -32.82 20.08 31.15
C ASP A 165 -33.05 19.96 29.63
N ARG A 166 -34.34 19.95 29.27
CA ARG A 166 -34.81 19.78 27.89
C ARG A 166 -34.39 20.94 26.98
N THR A 167 -34.41 22.16 27.50
CA THR A 167 -34.02 23.35 26.76
C THR A 167 -32.52 23.36 26.48
N ALA A 168 -31.69 22.98 27.45
CA ALA A 168 -30.26 22.82 27.28
C ALA A 168 -29.94 21.70 26.25
N LEU A 169 -30.67 20.58 26.30
CA LEU A 169 -30.55 19.50 25.30
C LEU A 169 -30.92 19.97 23.90
N ALA A 170 -32.04 20.65 23.74
CA ALA A 170 -32.45 21.16 22.45
C ALA A 170 -31.43 22.17 21.88
N ALA A 171 -30.96 23.11 22.71
CA ALA A 171 -29.94 24.07 22.33
C ALA A 171 -28.62 23.39 21.94
N TRP A 172 -28.18 22.37 22.69
CA TRP A 172 -26.96 21.61 22.40
C TRP A 172 -27.06 20.81 21.10
N LEU A 173 -28.21 20.19 20.82
CA LEU A 173 -28.44 19.47 19.56
C LEU A 173 -28.47 20.43 18.36
N LEU A 174 -29.18 21.57 18.47
CA LEU A 174 -29.21 22.60 17.43
C LEU A 174 -27.83 23.22 17.19
N PHE A 175 -27.07 23.48 18.24
CA PHE A 175 -25.69 23.94 18.14
C PHE A 175 -24.82 22.91 17.40
N THR A 176 -24.97 21.62 17.70
CA THR A 176 -24.22 20.55 17.02
C THR A 176 -24.58 20.46 15.54
N ILE A 177 -25.85 20.64 15.18
CA ILE A 177 -26.31 20.72 13.78
C ILE A 177 -25.65 21.93 13.09
N GLY A 178 -25.73 23.11 13.71
CA GLY A 178 -25.12 24.34 13.19
C GLY A 178 -23.62 24.21 12.97
N ALA A 179 -22.90 23.62 13.93
CA ALA A 179 -21.47 23.34 13.83
C ALA A 179 -21.16 22.34 12.70
N ALA A 180 -21.96 21.29 12.54
CA ALA A 180 -21.78 20.31 11.46
C ALA A 180 -21.96 20.93 10.07
N ILE A 181 -22.98 21.80 9.90
CA ILE A 181 -23.21 22.57 8.67
C ILE A 181 -22.06 23.55 8.44
N ALA A 182 -21.63 24.28 9.47
CA ALA A 182 -20.52 25.22 9.38
C ALA A 182 -19.22 24.53 8.94
N VAL A 183 -18.91 23.35 9.48
CA VAL A 183 -17.74 22.57 9.05
C VAL A 183 -17.88 22.08 7.60
N GLY A 184 -19.08 21.66 7.19
CA GLY A 184 -19.35 21.30 5.78
C GLY A 184 -19.22 22.47 4.80
N TYR A 185 -19.46 23.69 5.26
CA TYR A 185 -19.18 24.92 4.51
C TYR A 185 -17.68 25.20 4.45
N LEU A 186 -16.97 25.09 5.59
CA LEU A 186 -15.56 25.43 5.69
C LEU A 186 -14.61 24.45 4.99
N TYR A 187 -14.96 23.16 4.98
CA TYR A 187 -14.10 22.08 4.48
C TYR A 187 -14.86 21.09 3.58
N GLY A 188 -14.19 20.60 2.54
CA GLY A 188 -14.76 19.63 1.60
C GLY A 188 -14.96 18.22 2.16
N GLY A 189 -15.81 17.43 1.49
CA GLY A 189 -16.07 16.03 1.81
C GLY A 189 -16.78 15.82 3.16
N LYS A 190 -16.54 14.67 3.80
CA LYS A 190 -17.11 14.32 5.12
C LYS A 190 -16.23 14.80 6.27
N SER A 191 -15.72 16.03 6.21
CA SER A 191 -14.72 16.54 7.18
C SER A 191 -15.26 16.61 8.62
N TRP A 192 -16.52 16.99 8.84
CA TRP A 192 -17.16 16.95 10.17
C TRP A 192 -17.02 15.57 10.82
N CYS A 193 -17.48 14.57 10.07
CA CYS A 193 -17.49 13.17 10.44
C CYS A 193 -16.09 12.62 10.73
N GLN A 194 -15.07 13.09 9.99
CA GLN A 194 -13.71 12.55 10.03
C GLN A 194 -12.78 13.25 11.03
N TYR A 195 -13.01 14.52 11.36
CA TYR A 195 -12.09 15.36 12.15
C TYR A 195 -12.72 15.99 13.41
N PHE A 196 -14.03 16.19 13.46
CA PHE A 196 -14.67 16.99 14.53
C PHE A 196 -15.73 16.24 15.34
N CYS A 197 -16.42 15.28 14.74
CA CYS A 197 -17.55 14.61 15.37
C CYS A 197 -17.14 13.89 16.68
N PRO A 198 -17.75 14.21 17.84
CA PRO A 198 -17.44 13.55 19.12
C PRO A 198 -17.85 12.08 19.15
N MET A 199 -18.75 11.65 18.25
CA MET A 199 -19.15 10.26 18.10
C MET A 199 -18.14 9.44 17.28
N ALA A 200 -17.19 10.06 16.57
CA ALA A 200 -16.22 9.34 15.76
C ALA A 200 -15.30 8.40 16.58
N PRO A 201 -14.79 8.78 17.77
CA PRO A 201 -14.13 7.87 18.70
C PRO A 201 -14.96 6.62 19.02
N VAL A 202 -16.24 6.82 19.34
CA VAL A 202 -17.18 5.75 19.67
C VAL A 202 -17.43 4.83 18.48
N GLN A 203 -17.61 5.44 17.29
CA GLN A 203 -17.74 4.71 16.03
C GLN A 203 -16.51 3.84 15.77
N LYS A 204 -15.29 4.33 15.98
CA LYS A 204 -14.07 3.54 15.78
C LYS A 204 -14.05 2.32 16.69
N ILE A 205 -14.33 2.51 17.98
CA ILE A 205 -14.26 1.43 18.97
C ILE A 205 -15.23 0.30 18.68
N TYR A 206 -16.48 0.62 18.30
CA TYR A 206 -17.51 -0.40 18.09
C TYR A 206 -17.60 -0.91 16.65
N ALA A 207 -17.07 -0.19 15.66
CA ALA A 207 -17.23 -0.56 14.25
C ALA A 207 -15.94 -1.00 13.54
N GLU A 208 -14.76 -0.83 14.14
CA GLU A 208 -13.48 -1.32 13.61
C GLU A 208 -13.07 -2.66 14.28
N PRO A 209 -12.43 -3.60 13.56
CA PRO A 209 -12.10 -3.57 12.12
C PRO A 209 -13.34 -3.75 11.21
N GLY A 210 -14.46 -4.21 11.75
CA GLY A 210 -15.73 -4.34 11.03
C GLY A 210 -16.88 -4.75 11.95
N GLY A 211 -18.11 -4.43 11.55
CA GLY A 211 -19.32 -4.90 12.22
C GLY A 211 -19.68 -6.35 11.84
N VAL A 212 -20.57 -6.99 12.60
CA VAL A 212 -20.98 -8.40 12.39
C VAL A 212 -21.49 -8.66 10.97
N LEU A 213 -22.24 -7.70 10.40
CA LEU A 213 -22.90 -7.76 9.10
C LEU A 213 -22.33 -6.72 8.09
N ALA A 214 -21.18 -6.13 8.40
CA ALA A 214 -20.54 -5.14 7.53
C ALA A 214 -19.94 -5.80 6.27
N SER A 215 -19.86 -5.05 5.17
CA SER A 215 -19.18 -5.52 3.95
C SER A 215 -17.66 -5.36 4.04
N LYS A 216 -16.92 -6.20 3.32
CA LYS A 216 -15.46 -6.14 3.18
C LYS A 216 -15.09 -5.36 1.92
N ALA A 217 -14.58 -4.15 2.06
CA ALA A 217 -14.30 -3.26 0.93
C ALA A 217 -13.17 -3.74 0.01
N HIS A 218 -12.23 -4.51 0.53
CA HIS A 218 -11.09 -5.07 -0.22
C HIS A 218 -11.42 -6.36 -0.98
N MET A 219 -12.64 -6.89 -0.82
CA MET A 219 -13.15 -8.09 -1.50
C MET A 219 -14.30 -7.76 -2.48
N ASP A 220 -14.70 -6.50 -2.59
CA ASP A 220 -15.76 -6.05 -3.49
C ASP A 220 -15.14 -5.43 -4.74
N ASP A 221 -15.50 -5.94 -5.91
CA ASP A 221 -14.97 -5.46 -7.20
C ASP A 221 -15.58 -4.12 -7.65
N ARG A 222 -16.52 -3.58 -6.87
CA ARG A 222 -17.14 -2.29 -7.14
C ARG A 222 -16.19 -1.14 -6.85
N GLN A 223 -16.27 -0.12 -7.70
CA GLN A 223 -15.55 1.13 -7.50
C GLN A 223 -16.07 1.97 -6.31
N ILE A 224 -17.33 1.79 -5.93
CA ILE A 224 -17.95 2.45 -4.78
C ILE A 224 -18.18 1.38 -3.71
N THR A 225 -17.45 1.49 -2.60
CA THR A 225 -17.54 0.59 -1.46
C THR A 225 -18.16 1.27 -0.24
N GLN A 226 -18.60 0.45 0.73
CA GLN A 226 -19.04 0.86 2.07
C GLN A 226 -19.86 2.17 2.10
N SER A 227 -19.42 3.19 2.84
CA SER A 227 -20.11 4.48 3.00
C SER A 227 -19.44 5.63 2.25
N MET A 228 -18.78 5.35 1.12
CA MET A 228 -18.12 6.35 0.27
C MET A 228 -19.02 7.53 -0.10
N CYS A 229 -18.40 8.70 -0.29
CA CYS A 229 -19.07 9.87 -0.86
C CYS A 229 -19.54 9.54 -2.28
N ARG A 230 -20.83 9.70 -2.54
CA ARG A 230 -21.45 9.34 -3.82
C ARG A 230 -22.51 10.34 -4.23
N ILE A 231 -22.71 10.47 -5.53
CA ILE A 231 -23.77 11.25 -6.15
C ILE A 231 -24.57 10.34 -7.08
N VAL A 232 -25.85 10.64 -7.26
CA VAL A 232 -26.71 9.97 -8.24
C VAL A 232 -26.83 10.89 -9.43
N ASN A 233 -26.54 10.35 -10.61
CA ASN A 233 -26.62 11.11 -11.84
C ASN A 233 -28.04 11.12 -12.43
N ASP A 234 -28.24 11.87 -13.53
CA ASP A 234 -29.55 11.97 -14.20
C ASP A 234 -30.07 10.65 -14.78
N GLU A 235 -29.19 9.66 -15.01
CA GLU A 235 -29.54 8.30 -15.44
C GLU A 235 -29.86 7.36 -14.26
N GLY A 236 -29.82 7.86 -13.02
CA GLY A 236 -30.04 7.06 -11.81
C GLY A 236 -28.87 6.17 -11.39
N LYS A 237 -27.70 6.28 -12.04
CA LYS A 237 -26.48 5.54 -11.69
C LYS A 237 -25.65 6.28 -10.64
N GLU A 238 -25.04 5.52 -9.74
CA GLU A 238 -24.16 6.06 -8.70
C GLU A 238 -22.76 6.34 -9.23
N GLN A 239 -22.19 7.47 -8.81
CA GLN A 239 -20.82 7.86 -9.09
C GLN A 239 -20.11 8.30 -7.81
N SER A 240 -18.79 8.08 -7.77
CA SER A 240 -17.95 8.53 -6.65
C SER A 240 -17.88 10.06 -6.65
N ALA A 241 -18.17 10.68 -5.50
CA ALA A 241 -17.96 12.11 -5.25
C ALA A 241 -16.82 12.34 -4.25
N CYS A 242 -15.83 11.45 -4.26
CA CYS A 242 -14.70 11.51 -3.35
C CYS A 242 -13.79 12.70 -3.68
N VAL A 243 -13.54 13.57 -2.71
CA VAL A 243 -12.57 14.68 -2.82
C VAL A 243 -11.23 14.36 -2.14
N ALA A 244 -10.99 13.11 -1.72
CA ALA A 244 -9.80 12.69 -0.99
C ALA A 244 -9.48 13.58 0.24
N CYS A 245 -10.48 13.85 1.09
CA CYS A 245 -10.33 14.77 2.23
C CYS A 245 -9.49 14.20 3.40
N LYS A 246 -9.35 12.88 3.50
CA LYS A 246 -8.58 12.15 4.54
C LYS A 246 -8.07 10.85 3.94
N SER A 247 -6.87 10.40 4.32
CA SER A 247 -6.27 9.15 3.86
C SER A 247 -5.39 8.57 4.98
N PRO A 248 -5.59 7.30 5.40
CA PRO A 248 -6.64 6.39 4.96
C PRO A 248 -8.04 6.84 5.39
N CYS A 249 -9.05 6.57 4.56
CA CYS A 249 -10.45 6.93 4.81
C CYS A 249 -11.30 5.72 5.21
N ILE A 250 -11.83 5.74 6.43
CA ILE A 250 -12.75 4.70 6.95
C ILE A 250 -13.99 4.49 6.06
N ASP A 251 -14.47 5.52 5.35
CA ASP A 251 -15.64 5.40 4.46
C ASP A 251 -15.35 4.63 3.16
N ILE A 252 -14.07 4.49 2.77
CA ILE A 252 -13.65 3.68 1.61
C ILE A 252 -13.37 2.25 2.06
N ASP A 253 -12.54 2.11 3.10
CA ASP A 253 -12.10 0.84 3.64
C ASP A 253 -11.80 0.96 5.14
N ALA A 254 -12.77 0.55 5.96
CA ALA A 254 -12.64 0.62 7.41
C ALA A 254 -11.58 -0.33 7.97
N GLU A 255 -11.41 -1.51 7.38
CA GLU A 255 -10.45 -2.49 7.87
C GLU A 255 -9.02 -2.02 7.58
N ARG A 256 -8.76 -1.48 6.38
CA ARG A 256 -7.50 -0.78 6.07
C ARG A 256 -7.22 0.36 7.05
N SER A 257 -8.22 1.23 7.26
CA SER A 257 -8.06 2.39 8.15
C SER A 257 -7.75 1.99 9.60
N TYR A 258 -8.21 0.81 10.03
CA TYR A 258 -7.92 0.25 11.34
C TYR A 258 -6.48 -0.26 11.44
N TRP A 259 -6.05 -1.11 10.48
CA TRP A 259 -4.70 -1.67 10.48
C TRP A 259 -3.62 -0.57 10.35
N ASP A 260 -3.81 0.41 9.47
CA ASP A 260 -2.90 1.56 9.29
C ASP A 260 -2.80 2.46 10.55
N GLY A 261 -3.80 2.39 11.44
CA GLY A 261 -3.90 3.19 12.67
C GLY A 261 -3.44 2.47 13.94
N LEU A 262 -3.41 1.14 13.95
CA LEU A 262 -3.31 0.31 15.16
C LEU A 262 -2.09 0.62 16.04
N GLY A 263 -0.93 0.83 15.41
CA GLY A 263 0.34 1.08 16.11
C GLY A 263 0.48 2.51 16.68
N ARG A 264 -0.47 3.41 16.43
CA ARG A 264 -0.36 4.82 16.80
C ARG A 264 -0.79 5.07 18.27
N PRO A 265 -0.16 6.03 18.96
CA PRO A 265 -0.46 6.31 20.37
C PRO A 265 -1.87 6.88 20.60
N ASP A 266 -2.45 7.52 19.58
CA ASP A 266 -3.82 8.05 19.62
C ASP A 266 -4.87 6.94 19.71
N HIS A 267 -4.65 5.80 19.03
CA HIS A 267 -5.51 4.62 19.12
C HIS A 267 -5.37 3.92 20.47
N THR A 268 -4.15 3.88 21.02
CA THR A 268 -3.93 3.33 22.37
C THR A 268 -4.69 4.13 23.43
N LEU A 269 -4.64 5.47 23.36
CA LEU A 269 -5.46 6.33 24.22
C LEU A 269 -6.96 6.11 23.99
N LEU A 270 -7.38 6.01 22.73
CA LEU A 270 -8.77 5.82 22.37
C LEU A 270 -9.36 4.56 23.01
N TYR A 271 -8.78 3.38 22.76
CA TYR A 271 -9.35 2.11 23.21
C TYR A 271 -9.29 1.96 24.73
N TYR A 272 -8.13 2.18 25.36
CA TYR A 272 -8.01 2.01 26.81
C TYR A 272 -8.62 3.16 27.59
N GLY A 273 -8.52 4.41 27.10
CA GLY A 273 -9.12 5.56 27.75
C GLY A 273 -10.64 5.52 27.72
N TYR A 274 -11.24 5.11 26.58
CA TYR A 274 -12.69 5.02 26.46
C TYR A 274 -13.32 4.00 27.41
N PHE A 275 -12.64 2.87 27.67
CA PHE A 275 -13.08 1.92 28.71
C PHE A 275 -13.29 2.63 30.05
N GLY A 276 -12.29 3.41 30.47
CA GLY A 276 -12.37 4.21 31.69
C GLY A 276 -13.45 5.26 31.64
N LEU A 277 -13.65 5.94 30.49
CA LEU A 277 -14.75 6.90 30.32
C LEU A 277 -16.11 6.25 30.54
N VAL A 278 -16.35 5.04 30.01
CA VAL A 278 -17.63 4.34 30.16
C VAL A 278 -17.85 3.90 31.60
N VAL A 279 -16.83 3.30 32.24
CA VAL A 279 -16.90 2.91 33.67
C VAL A 279 -17.17 4.14 34.54
N GLY A 280 -16.37 5.20 34.38
CA GLY A 280 -16.50 6.43 35.15
C GLY A 280 -17.84 7.11 34.95
N TYR A 281 -18.36 7.11 33.72
CA TYR A 281 -19.66 7.69 33.39
C TYR A 281 -20.82 7.01 34.16
N PHE A 282 -20.89 5.67 34.13
CA PHE A 282 -21.99 4.96 34.82
C PHE A 282 -21.78 4.92 36.33
N LEU A 283 -20.55 4.70 36.79
CA LEU A 283 -20.23 4.65 38.22
C LEU A 283 -20.49 6.00 38.90
N TYR A 284 -20.35 7.12 38.19
CA TYR A 284 -20.63 8.44 38.76
C TYR A 284 -22.06 8.56 39.29
N TYR A 285 -23.06 7.95 38.67
CA TYR A 285 -24.43 7.98 39.18
C TYR A 285 -24.56 7.32 40.56
N TYR A 286 -23.84 6.21 40.77
CA TYR A 286 -23.76 5.57 42.08
C TYR A 286 -22.98 6.45 43.07
N LEU A 287 -21.84 7.01 42.67
CA LEU A 287 -21.04 7.90 43.52
C LEU A 287 -21.79 9.18 43.91
N TYR A 288 -22.72 9.64 43.08
CA TYR A 288 -23.55 10.80 43.33
C TYR A 288 -24.74 10.49 44.24
N ALA A 289 -25.50 9.42 43.96
CA ALA A 289 -26.74 9.11 44.67
C ALA A 289 -26.57 8.17 45.88
N GLY A 290 -25.50 7.35 45.91
CA GLY A 290 -25.25 6.32 46.91
C GLY A 290 -25.93 4.97 46.64
N ASN A 291 -26.66 4.83 45.54
CA ASN A 291 -27.37 3.60 45.18
C ASN A 291 -27.59 3.51 43.66
N TRP A 292 -27.97 2.34 43.17
CA TRP A 292 -28.26 2.10 41.75
C TRP A 292 -29.71 2.42 41.35
N ASN A 293 -30.63 2.53 42.31
CA ASN A 293 -32.04 2.80 42.04
C ASN A 293 -32.22 4.15 41.33
N TYR A 294 -31.39 5.14 41.65
CA TYR A 294 -31.38 6.43 40.94
C TYR A 294 -31.09 6.29 39.43
N TYR A 295 -30.17 5.42 39.04
CA TYR A 295 -29.86 5.22 37.63
C TYR A 295 -30.95 4.39 36.93
N PHE A 296 -31.37 3.29 37.54
CA PHE A 296 -32.31 2.34 36.94
C PHE A 296 -33.75 2.84 36.87
N SER A 297 -34.17 3.74 37.77
CA SER A 297 -35.45 4.45 37.67
C SER A 297 -35.51 5.40 36.47
N GLY A 298 -34.36 5.89 35.99
CA GLY A 298 -34.31 6.90 34.94
C GLY A 298 -34.54 8.34 35.42
N ALA A 299 -34.67 8.55 36.74
CA ALA A 299 -34.88 9.87 37.37
C ALA A 299 -33.88 10.95 36.90
N TRP A 300 -32.64 10.55 36.63
CA TRP A 300 -31.57 11.42 36.11
C TRP A 300 -31.90 12.10 34.77
N ALA A 301 -32.87 11.60 34.00
CA ALA A 301 -33.25 12.15 32.70
C ALA A 301 -34.42 13.14 32.76
N HIS A 302 -35.01 13.36 33.94
CA HIS A 302 -36.19 14.22 34.10
C HIS A 302 -36.26 14.95 35.45
N GLN A 303 -35.19 14.93 36.25
CA GLN A 303 -35.08 15.72 37.48
C GLN A 303 -35.30 17.22 37.23
N GLU A 304 -36.23 17.82 37.96
CA GLU A 304 -36.47 19.28 37.92
C GLU A 304 -35.28 20.02 38.56
N ASN A 305 -34.87 21.14 37.95
CA ASN A 305 -33.80 22.02 38.44
C ASN A 305 -32.37 21.43 38.51
N GLN A 306 -31.98 20.56 37.57
CA GLN A 306 -30.60 20.06 37.45
C GLN A 306 -29.52 21.16 37.50
N LEU A 307 -29.76 22.32 36.89
CA LEU A 307 -28.81 23.44 36.87
C LEU A 307 -28.56 24.05 38.27
N ALA A 308 -29.56 24.00 39.16
CA ALA A 308 -29.37 24.45 40.54
C ALA A 308 -28.41 23.52 41.31
N THR A 309 -28.35 22.24 40.95
CA THR A 309 -27.53 21.21 41.62
C THR A 309 -26.05 21.23 41.27
N LEU A 310 -25.58 22.20 40.48
CA LEU A 310 -24.20 22.23 39.98
C LEU A 310 -23.16 22.48 41.08
N LEU A 311 -23.52 23.30 42.07
CA LEU A 311 -22.65 23.64 43.21
C LEU A 311 -22.88 22.75 44.42
N ASP A 312 -23.93 21.93 44.39
CA ASP A 312 -24.24 20.97 45.44
C ASP A 312 -23.16 19.86 45.53
N PRO A 313 -23.07 19.17 46.68
CA PRO A 313 -22.20 18.02 46.86
C PRO A 313 -22.34 17.00 45.72
N GLY A 314 -21.24 16.76 45.01
CA GLY A 314 -21.19 15.87 43.84
C GLY A 314 -20.91 14.41 44.18
N PHE A 315 -20.63 14.10 45.45
CA PHE A 315 -20.35 12.74 45.93
C PHE A 315 -21.10 12.44 47.22
N TYR A 316 -21.57 11.21 47.32
CA TYR A 316 -22.24 10.65 48.50
C TYR A 316 -21.71 9.25 48.77
N LEU A 317 -20.86 9.13 49.80
CA LEU A 317 -20.15 7.90 50.14
C LEU A 317 -20.39 7.57 51.62
N LEU A 318 -20.66 6.30 51.92
CA LEU A 318 -20.84 5.80 53.29
C LEU A 318 -21.87 6.62 54.11
N GLY A 319 -22.95 7.05 53.46
CA GLY A 319 -24.01 7.84 54.10
C GLY A 319 -23.66 9.32 54.33
N ARG A 320 -22.56 9.84 53.77
CA ARG A 320 -22.12 11.23 53.92
C ARG A 320 -21.92 11.91 52.58
N SER A 321 -22.44 13.13 52.45
CA SER A 321 -22.17 14.04 51.32
C SER A 321 -20.78 14.66 51.46
N ILE A 322 -19.94 14.52 50.44
CA ILE A 322 -18.60 15.14 50.40
C ILE A 322 -18.72 16.52 49.74
N PRO A 323 -18.18 17.59 50.34
CA PRO A 323 -18.36 18.98 49.88
C PRO A 323 -17.48 19.32 48.66
N ILE A 324 -17.44 18.44 47.66
CA ILE A 324 -16.86 18.70 46.35
C ILE A 324 -18.03 18.98 45.41
N PRO A 325 -18.12 20.18 44.82
CA PRO A 325 -19.20 20.52 43.90
C PRO A 325 -19.34 19.53 42.74
N LYS A 326 -20.57 19.25 42.32
CA LYS A 326 -20.88 18.41 41.14
C LYS A 326 -20.09 18.83 39.91
N LEU A 327 -19.94 20.13 39.69
CA LEU A 327 -19.14 20.73 38.60
C LEU A 327 -17.69 20.23 38.52
N ILE A 328 -17.08 19.91 39.67
CA ILE A 328 -15.71 19.39 39.77
C ILE A 328 -15.71 17.86 39.88
N ALA A 329 -16.66 17.29 40.64
CA ALA A 329 -16.78 15.85 40.86
C ALA A 329 -16.95 15.05 39.57
N VAL A 330 -17.76 15.55 38.62
CA VAL A 330 -18.00 14.89 37.32
C VAL A 330 -16.72 14.77 36.49
N PRO A 331 -16.04 15.88 36.10
CA PRO A 331 -14.81 15.78 35.30
C PRO A 331 -13.71 15.03 36.04
N LEU A 332 -13.58 15.21 37.36
CA LEU A 332 -12.59 14.48 38.15
C LEU A 332 -12.81 12.97 38.07
N THR A 333 -14.05 12.50 38.23
CA THR A 333 -14.38 11.07 38.16
C THR A 333 -14.10 10.52 36.77
N ILE A 334 -14.70 11.11 35.74
CA ILE A 334 -14.58 10.61 34.37
C ILE A 334 -13.11 10.65 33.91
N GLY A 335 -12.40 11.73 34.23
CA GLY A 335 -10.99 11.91 33.89
C GLY A 335 -10.08 10.93 34.61
N ALA A 336 -10.29 10.70 35.91
CA ALA A 336 -9.51 9.76 36.70
C ALA A 336 -9.69 8.32 36.23
N PHE A 337 -10.93 7.89 35.95
CA PHE A 337 -11.18 6.55 35.40
C PHE A 337 -10.63 6.41 33.98
N GLY A 338 -10.78 7.42 33.12
CA GLY A 338 -10.18 7.45 31.78
C GLY A 338 -8.66 7.31 31.81
N TRP A 339 -7.97 8.11 32.62
CA TRP A 339 -6.52 8.06 32.78
C TRP A 339 -6.05 6.76 33.42
N GLY A 340 -6.70 6.32 34.50
CA GLY A 340 -6.36 5.08 35.19
C GLY A 340 -6.48 3.85 34.29
N SER A 341 -7.55 3.79 33.48
CA SER A 341 -7.74 2.73 32.49
C SER A 341 -6.69 2.78 31.38
N TYR A 342 -6.35 3.97 30.88
CA TYR A 342 -5.25 4.12 29.92
C TYR A 342 -3.91 3.65 30.48
N ALA A 343 -3.56 4.03 31.71
CA ALA A 343 -2.33 3.63 32.37
C ALA A 343 -2.28 2.10 32.58
N LEU A 344 -3.39 1.51 33.06
CA LEU A 344 -3.51 0.08 33.28
C LEU A 344 -3.45 -0.72 31.98
N GLY A 345 -4.21 -0.33 30.95
CA GLY A 345 -4.20 -0.98 29.64
C GLY A 345 -2.83 -0.92 28.98
N SER A 346 -2.17 0.24 29.04
CA SER A 346 -0.80 0.41 28.54
C SER A 346 0.21 -0.45 29.29
N PHE A 347 0.04 -0.61 30.60
CA PHE A 347 0.88 -1.48 31.43
C PHE A 347 0.69 -2.97 31.06
N ILE A 348 -0.57 -3.42 30.92
CA ILE A 348 -0.92 -4.78 30.53
C ILE A 348 -0.35 -5.09 29.14
N GLU A 349 -0.52 -4.19 28.18
CA GLU A 349 0.00 -4.36 26.82
C GLU A 349 1.53 -4.51 26.80
N LYS A 350 2.25 -3.61 27.49
CA LYS A 350 3.72 -3.68 27.58
C LYS A 350 4.18 -4.99 28.21
N ARG A 351 3.51 -5.44 29.27
CA ARG A 351 3.83 -6.69 29.95
C ARG A 351 3.55 -7.90 29.05
N TYR A 352 2.44 -7.90 28.32
CA TYR A 352 2.09 -8.99 27.41
C TYR A 352 3.04 -9.07 26.21
N LYS A 353 3.42 -7.94 25.62
CA LYS A 353 4.47 -7.86 24.59
C LYS A 353 5.82 -8.41 25.09
N ALA A 354 6.22 -8.05 26.32
CA ALA A 354 7.45 -8.57 26.93
C ALA A 354 7.39 -10.08 27.17
N GLN A 355 6.25 -10.59 27.63
CA GLN A 355 6.05 -12.03 27.88
C GLN A 355 6.05 -12.85 26.58
N ALA A 356 5.37 -12.36 25.54
CA ALA A 356 5.31 -13.04 24.24
C ALA A 356 6.71 -13.19 23.61
N ARG A 357 7.55 -12.15 23.74
CA ARG A 357 8.97 -12.20 23.31
C ARG A 357 9.79 -13.23 24.10
N ARG A 358 9.56 -13.35 25.41
CA ARG A 358 10.27 -14.31 26.28
C ARG A 358 9.89 -15.76 26.00
N ASN A 359 8.63 -16.01 25.67
CA ASN A 359 8.10 -17.36 25.46
C ASN A 359 8.24 -17.85 24.00
N TYR A 360 9.00 -17.16 23.15
CA TYR A 360 9.15 -17.46 21.72
C TYR A 360 7.82 -17.67 20.97
N GLN A 361 6.75 -16.98 21.40
CA GLN A 361 5.48 -17.02 20.67
C GLN A 361 5.60 -16.18 19.41
N SER A 362 5.19 -16.74 18.26
CA SER A 362 5.22 -16.09 16.94
C SER A 362 4.14 -15.01 16.73
N LEU A 363 3.72 -14.31 17.79
CA LEU A 363 2.70 -13.26 17.71
C LEU A 363 3.35 -11.90 17.41
N THR A 364 2.86 -11.23 16.38
CA THR A 364 3.33 -9.87 16.06
C THR A 364 2.79 -8.85 17.07
N ASN A 365 3.48 -7.72 17.23
CA ASN A 365 3.06 -6.65 18.15
C ASN A 365 1.65 -6.12 17.81
N GLU A 366 1.31 -6.08 16.51
CA GLU A 366 0.00 -5.67 16.00
C GLU A 366 -1.09 -6.68 16.38
N GLN A 367 -0.84 -7.99 16.26
CA GLN A 367 -1.79 -9.00 16.69
C GLN A 367 -2.09 -8.91 18.19
N ILE A 368 -1.09 -8.61 19.02
CA ILE A 368 -1.27 -8.40 20.46
C ILE A 368 -2.19 -7.20 20.73
N GLN A 369 -1.92 -6.06 20.11
CA GLN A 369 -2.75 -4.85 20.25
C GLN A 369 -4.18 -5.10 19.77
N HIS A 370 -4.33 -5.74 18.61
CA HIS A 370 -5.62 -6.09 18.06
C HIS A 370 -6.46 -6.92 19.03
N ARG A 371 -5.87 -7.97 19.64
CA ARG A 371 -6.57 -8.81 20.62
C ARG A 371 -6.97 -8.02 21.87
N LEU A 372 -6.08 -7.18 22.41
CA LEU A 372 -6.38 -6.35 23.58
C LEU A 372 -7.48 -5.31 23.28
N PHE A 373 -7.44 -4.66 22.13
CA PHE A 373 -8.49 -3.72 21.69
C PHE A 373 -9.82 -4.43 21.48
N THR A 374 -9.81 -5.64 20.91
CA THR A 374 -11.02 -6.45 20.72
C THR A 374 -11.62 -6.87 22.07
N LEU A 375 -10.81 -7.30 23.04
CA LEU A 375 -11.29 -7.57 24.41
C LEU A 375 -11.87 -6.31 25.05
N CYS A 376 -11.16 -5.19 24.89
CA CYS A 376 -11.61 -3.91 25.42
C CYS A 376 -12.99 -3.56 24.88
N THR A 377 -13.17 -3.53 23.56
CA THR A 377 -14.48 -3.28 22.92
C THR A 377 -15.55 -4.24 23.40
N PHE A 378 -15.25 -5.54 23.48
CA PHE A 378 -16.20 -6.55 23.96
C PHE A 378 -16.68 -6.26 25.39
N ILE A 379 -15.75 -5.97 26.31
CA ILE A 379 -16.10 -5.68 27.71
C ILE A 379 -16.87 -4.35 27.79
N VAL A 380 -16.42 -3.31 27.11
CA VAL A 380 -17.08 -2.00 27.13
C VAL A 380 -18.48 -2.08 26.55
N PHE A 381 -18.69 -2.83 25.46
CA PHE A 381 -20.01 -3.02 24.87
C PHE A 381 -20.98 -3.67 25.85
N ASN A 382 -20.57 -4.77 26.49
CA ASN A 382 -21.41 -5.45 27.47
C ASN A 382 -21.67 -4.59 28.70
N LEU A 383 -20.62 -3.94 29.25
CA LEU A 383 -20.76 -2.99 30.36
C LEU A 383 -21.73 -1.86 30.00
N PHE A 384 -21.65 -1.32 28.79
CA PHE A 384 -22.54 -0.27 28.33
C PHE A 384 -24.00 -0.74 28.36
N PHE A 385 -24.31 -1.96 27.89
CA PHE A 385 -25.70 -2.46 27.85
C PHE A 385 -26.23 -3.02 29.18
N VAL A 386 -25.39 -3.17 30.22
CA VAL A 386 -25.87 -3.37 31.60
C VAL A 386 -26.68 -2.16 32.07
N PHE A 387 -26.27 -0.95 31.67
CA PHE A 387 -26.87 0.31 32.09
C PHE A 387 -27.69 0.99 30.97
N GLY A 388 -27.14 1.03 29.76
CA GLY A 388 -27.69 1.69 28.60
C GLY A 388 -29.06 1.12 28.21
N GLY A 389 -30.08 1.97 28.26
CA GLY A 389 -31.47 1.61 27.96
C GLY A 389 -32.16 0.78 29.03
N ARG A 390 -31.48 0.46 30.13
CA ARG A 390 -32.05 -0.32 31.25
C ARG A 390 -33.35 0.26 31.81
N PRO A 391 -33.52 1.60 31.97
CA PRO A 391 -34.79 2.15 32.46
C PRO A 391 -36.00 1.75 31.62
N PHE A 392 -35.87 1.66 30.29
CA PHE A 392 -36.97 1.22 29.42
C PHE A 392 -37.14 -0.30 29.42
N ILE A 393 -36.06 -1.06 29.51
CA ILE A 393 -36.10 -2.53 29.53
C ILE A 393 -36.81 -3.02 30.79
N LEU A 394 -36.60 -2.36 31.93
CA LEU A 394 -37.26 -2.71 33.20
C LEU A 394 -38.79 -2.55 33.15
N LEU A 395 -39.33 -1.77 32.21
CA LEU A 395 -40.77 -1.63 31.98
C LEU A 395 -41.37 -2.82 31.20
N LEU A 396 -40.53 -3.64 30.57
CA LEU A 396 -40.97 -4.79 29.77
C LEU A 396 -41.17 -6.03 30.66
N PRO A 397 -41.99 -7.01 30.23
CA PRO A 397 -42.14 -8.27 30.95
C PRO A 397 -40.80 -9.01 31.13
N LEU A 398 -40.62 -9.69 32.28
CA LEU A 398 -39.37 -10.40 32.63
C LEU A 398 -38.81 -11.29 31.51
N PRO A 399 -39.61 -12.09 30.76
CA PRO A 399 -39.08 -12.90 29.65
C PRO A 399 -38.41 -12.07 28.55
N VAL A 400 -38.93 -10.87 28.27
CA VAL A 400 -38.40 -9.97 27.25
C VAL A 400 -37.07 -9.35 27.72
N GLN A 401 -36.95 -9.07 29.02
CA GLN A 401 -35.70 -8.58 29.61
C GLN A 401 -34.57 -9.61 29.46
N TYR A 402 -34.83 -10.87 29.81
CA TYR A 402 -33.84 -11.95 29.64
C TYR A 402 -33.50 -12.22 28.17
N LEU A 403 -34.50 -12.15 27.28
CA LEU A 403 -34.26 -12.28 25.84
C LEU A 403 -33.34 -11.17 25.32
N TYR A 404 -33.57 -9.93 25.76
CA TYR A 404 -32.72 -8.79 25.42
C TYR A 404 -31.27 -8.99 25.89
N GLU A 405 -31.07 -9.36 27.16
CA GLU A 405 -29.74 -9.62 27.71
C GLU A 405 -29.03 -10.76 26.96
N GLY A 406 -29.74 -11.87 26.74
CA GLY A 406 -29.22 -13.01 25.98
C GLY A 406 -28.83 -12.64 24.55
N MET A 407 -29.64 -11.79 23.89
CA MET A 407 -29.34 -11.28 22.55
C MET A 407 -28.05 -10.44 22.53
N ILE A 408 -27.89 -9.50 23.48
CA ILE A 408 -26.71 -8.63 23.56
C ILE A 408 -25.43 -9.44 23.81
N ILE A 409 -25.46 -10.39 24.74
CA ILE A 409 -24.32 -11.27 25.03
C ILE A 409 -24.01 -12.14 23.81
N SER A 410 -25.02 -12.71 23.16
CA SER A 410 -24.82 -13.59 21.99
C SER A 410 -24.19 -12.84 20.81
N ILE A 411 -24.69 -11.64 20.51
CA ILE A 411 -24.19 -10.80 19.41
C ILE A 411 -22.75 -10.33 19.69
N SER A 412 -22.48 -9.84 20.91
CA SER A 412 -21.14 -9.38 21.26
C SER A 412 -20.12 -10.54 21.29
N THR A 413 -20.54 -11.73 21.72
CA THR A 413 -19.71 -12.95 21.67
C THR A 413 -19.43 -13.39 20.24
N LEU A 414 -20.44 -13.36 19.36
CA LEU A 414 -20.27 -13.66 17.94
C LEU A 414 -19.31 -12.67 17.26
N TRP A 415 -19.44 -11.38 17.59
CA TRP A 415 -18.52 -10.35 17.13
C TRP A 415 -17.09 -10.63 17.62
N LEU A 416 -16.90 -10.89 18.92
CA LEU A 416 -15.60 -11.23 19.50
C LEU A 416 -14.98 -12.43 18.78
N TYR A 417 -15.72 -13.53 18.61
CA TYR A 417 -15.22 -14.73 17.94
C TYR A 417 -14.77 -14.47 16.49
N ARG A 418 -15.53 -13.68 15.72
CA ARG A 418 -15.17 -13.32 14.34
C ARG A 418 -13.96 -12.39 14.28
N THR A 419 -13.97 -11.35 15.11
CA THR A 419 -12.92 -10.33 15.12
C THR A 419 -11.61 -10.88 15.65
N TRP A 420 -11.64 -11.76 16.67
CA TRP A 420 -10.45 -12.38 17.26
C TRP A 420 -9.50 -13.06 16.26
N ARG A 421 -10.06 -13.58 15.17
CA ARG A 421 -9.34 -14.30 14.12
C ARG A 421 -8.78 -13.39 13.01
N ARG A 422 -9.10 -12.08 13.03
CA ARG A 422 -8.59 -11.14 12.02
C ARG A 422 -7.13 -10.80 12.32
N SER A 423 -6.37 -10.60 11.25
CA SER A 423 -4.96 -10.20 11.32
C SER A 423 -4.64 -9.32 10.10
N PRO A 424 -3.60 -8.48 10.18
CA PRO A 424 -3.15 -7.67 9.05
C PRO A 424 -2.71 -8.55 7.86
N GLU A 425 -2.08 -9.69 8.15
CA GLU A 425 -1.73 -10.72 7.14
C GLU A 425 -2.96 -11.33 6.47
N MET A 426 -4.03 -11.59 7.22
CA MET A 426 -5.27 -12.11 6.61
C MET A 426 -5.89 -11.06 5.68
N TYR A 427 -5.90 -9.79 6.09
CA TYR A 427 -6.37 -8.68 5.27
C TYR A 427 -5.54 -8.52 3.98
N SER A 428 -4.20 -8.56 4.07
CA SER A 428 -3.33 -8.46 2.90
C SER A 428 -3.56 -9.62 1.92
N ARG A 429 -3.69 -10.85 2.43
CA ARG A 429 -4.00 -12.04 1.63
C ARG A 429 -5.36 -11.97 0.95
N GLU A 430 -6.41 -11.58 1.69
CA GLU A 430 -7.75 -11.34 1.12
C GLU A 430 -7.69 -10.30 -0.01
N SER A 431 -7.01 -9.18 0.24
CA SER A 431 -6.90 -8.08 -0.72
C SER A 431 -6.14 -8.48 -2.00
N LEU A 432 -5.02 -9.20 -1.86
CA LEU A 432 -4.25 -9.70 -3.02
C LEU A 432 -5.00 -10.77 -3.80
N ALA A 433 -5.69 -11.69 -3.14
CA ALA A 433 -6.49 -12.69 -3.81
C ALA A 433 -7.65 -12.08 -4.61
N SER A 434 -8.27 -11.00 -4.11
CA SER A 434 -9.31 -10.28 -4.87
C SER A 434 -8.74 -9.66 -6.15
N ARG A 435 -7.58 -8.97 -6.07
CA ARG A 435 -6.90 -8.40 -7.25
C ARG A 435 -6.51 -9.49 -8.25
N PHE A 436 -6.00 -10.60 -7.74
CA PHE A 436 -5.59 -11.73 -8.55
C PHE A 436 -6.78 -12.43 -9.23
N ARG A 437 -7.90 -12.62 -8.53
CA ARG A 437 -9.16 -13.11 -9.10
C ARG A 437 -9.63 -12.24 -10.26
N LYS A 438 -9.54 -10.92 -10.11
CA LYS A 438 -9.88 -9.97 -11.18
C LYS A 438 -8.96 -10.08 -12.39
N GLN A 439 -7.68 -10.42 -12.23
CA GLN A 439 -6.82 -10.72 -13.38
C GLN A 439 -7.17 -12.07 -14.03
N LEU A 440 -7.47 -13.09 -13.22
CA LEU A 440 -7.89 -14.39 -13.74
C LEU A 440 -9.18 -14.31 -14.57
N SER A 441 -10.15 -13.49 -14.16
CA SER A 441 -11.38 -13.30 -14.92
C SER A 441 -11.15 -12.62 -16.28
N ARG A 442 -10.10 -11.80 -16.42
CA ARG A 442 -9.70 -11.19 -17.71
C ARG A 442 -9.06 -12.18 -18.68
N LEU A 443 -8.45 -13.25 -18.18
CA LEU A 443 -7.70 -14.22 -18.98
C LEU A 443 -8.59 -15.27 -19.68
N ASN A 444 -9.92 -15.20 -19.55
CA ASN A 444 -10.91 -16.07 -20.23
C ASN A 444 -10.54 -17.57 -20.23
N LEU A 445 -10.08 -18.09 -19.09
CA LEU A 445 -9.70 -19.50 -18.96
C LEU A 445 -10.96 -20.39 -18.85
N ASN A 446 -10.88 -21.64 -19.32
CA ASN A 446 -11.95 -22.64 -19.16
C ASN A 446 -11.92 -23.23 -17.74
N ILE A 447 -12.48 -22.51 -16.77
CA ILE A 447 -12.39 -22.85 -15.34
C ILE A 447 -13.57 -23.73 -14.89
N SER A 448 -14.68 -23.73 -15.63
CA SER A 448 -15.95 -24.41 -15.26
C SER A 448 -15.80 -25.88 -14.89
N ARG A 449 -14.82 -26.59 -15.46
CA ARG A 449 -14.52 -28.01 -15.18
C ARG A 449 -13.88 -28.24 -13.80
N PHE A 450 -13.23 -27.22 -13.22
CA PHE A 450 -12.46 -27.33 -11.98
C PHE A 450 -13.14 -26.71 -10.75
N VAL A 451 -14.20 -25.93 -10.95
CA VAL A 451 -14.93 -25.28 -9.84
C VAL A 451 -16.28 -25.95 -9.54
N GLU A 452 -16.53 -27.15 -10.05
CA GLU A 452 -17.78 -27.91 -9.80
C GLU A 452 -19.04 -27.09 -10.10
N GLY A 453 -19.01 -26.24 -11.14
CA GLY A 453 -20.13 -25.36 -11.52
C GLY A 453 -20.25 -24.05 -10.70
N ARG A 454 -19.35 -23.76 -9.75
CA ARG A 454 -19.27 -22.45 -9.08
C ARG A 454 -18.54 -21.42 -9.95
N SER A 455 -18.88 -20.14 -9.80
CA SER A 455 -18.14 -19.03 -10.44
C SER A 455 -16.87 -18.66 -9.66
N LEU A 456 -15.91 -18.01 -10.33
CA LEU A 456 -14.69 -17.46 -9.72
C LEU A 456 -14.98 -16.55 -8.51
N ASP A 457 -16.09 -15.81 -8.55
CA ASP A 457 -16.49 -14.86 -7.50
C ASP A 457 -16.87 -15.55 -6.18
N ASN A 458 -17.27 -16.82 -6.26
CA ASN A 458 -17.69 -17.62 -5.11
C ASN A 458 -16.53 -18.39 -4.46
N LEU A 459 -15.32 -18.31 -5.01
CA LEU A 459 -14.16 -19.00 -4.46
C LEU A 459 -13.61 -18.26 -3.23
N ASN A 460 -13.16 -19.01 -2.24
CA ASN A 460 -12.43 -18.46 -1.11
C ASN A 460 -10.99 -18.08 -1.49
N THR A 461 -10.32 -17.29 -0.65
CA THR A 461 -8.93 -16.81 -0.89
C THR A 461 -7.96 -17.96 -1.20
N HIS A 462 -8.05 -19.09 -0.49
CA HIS A 462 -7.15 -20.23 -0.69
C HIS A 462 -7.49 -21.00 -1.97
N GLU A 463 -8.77 -21.18 -2.28
CA GLU A 463 -9.24 -21.81 -3.52
C GLU A 463 -8.75 -21.04 -4.74
N VAL A 464 -8.71 -19.69 -4.70
CA VAL A 464 -8.16 -18.87 -5.80
C VAL A 464 -6.67 -19.16 -6.03
N TYR A 465 -5.87 -19.25 -4.96
CA TYR A 465 -4.44 -19.56 -5.07
C TYR A 465 -4.18 -21.00 -5.53
N VAL A 466 -4.93 -21.97 -5.00
CA VAL A 466 -4.82 -23.38 -5.42
C VAL A 466 -5.21 -23.52 -6.89
N LEU A 467 -6.27 -22.81 -7.33
CA LEU A 467 -6.71 -22.83 -8.71
C LEU A 467 -5.59 -22.36 -9.66
N ALA A 468 -4.83 -21.34 -9.28
CA ALA A 468 -3.69 -20.87 -10.07
C ALA A 468 -2.58 -21.93 -10.24
N LYS A 469 -2.39 -22.80 -9.25
CA LYS A 469 -1.40 -23.90 -9.34
C LYS A 469 -1.89 -25.06 -10.20
N VAL A 470 -3.19 -25.31 -10.24
CA VAL A 470 -3.78 -26.53 -10.82
C VAL A 470 -4.35 -26.32 -12.23
N LEU A 471 -4.59 -25.07 -12.65
CA LEU A 471 -5.23 -24.74 -13.93
C LEU A 471 -4.43 -25.23 -15.16
N PRO A 472 -4.96 -26.18 -15.97
CA PRO A 472 -4.31 -26.54 -17.23
C PRO A 472 -4.44 -25.39 -18.24
N GLY A 473 -3.32 -25.05 -18.87
CA GLY A 473 -3.23 -23.92 -19.80
C GLY A 473 -2.93 -22.56 -19.16
N PHE A 474 -2.66 -22.51 -17.85
CA PHE A 474 -2.03 -21.37 -17.18
C PHE A 474 -0.51 -21.46 -17.35
N THR A 475 -0.07 -21.13 -18.57
CA THR A 475 1.34 -21.14 -18.96
C THR A 475 2.16 -20.15 -18.14
N LYS A 476 3.49 -20.29 -18.19
CA LYS A 476 4.42 -19.36 -17.52
C LYS A 476 4.16 -17.90 -17.93
N GLU A 477 3.84 -17.67 -19.20
CA GLU A 477 3.48 -16.35 -19.74
C GLU A 477 2.20 -15.78 -19.12
N LYS A 478 1.12 -16.59 -19.01
CA LYS A 478 -0.11 -16.13 -18.35
C LYS A 478 0.06 -15.88 -16.85
N ARG A 479 0.93 -16.64 -16.19
CA ARG A 479 1.33 -16.40 -14.78
C ARG A 479 2.01 -15.05 -14.64
N HIS A 480 2.97 -14.78 -15.51
CA HIS A 480 3.68 -13.52 -15.59
C HIS A 480 2.72 -12.35 -15.84
N ASP A 481 1.80 -12.46 -16.80
CA ASP A 481 0.81 -11.41 -17.09
C ASP A 481 -0.17 -11.17 -15.94
N ALA A 482 -0.66 -12.23 -15.31
CA ALA A 482 -1.54 -12.10 -14.15
C ALA A 482 -0.80 -11.41 -12.98
N TYR A 483 0.45 -11.78 -12.73
CA TYR A 483 1.28 -11.15 -11.72
C TYR A 483 1.57 -9.68 -12.05
N LYS A 484 1.93 -9.37 -13.31
CA LYS A 484 2.11 -8.00 -13.81
C LYS A 484 0.87 -7.15 -13.58
N GLY A 485 -0.32 -7.68 -13.87
CA GLY A 485 -1.59 -7.01 -13.62
C GLY A 485 -1.84 -6.71 -12.13
N VAL A 486 -1.56 -7.67 -11.23
CA VAL A 486 -1.71 -7.46 -9.78
C VAL A 486 -0.70 -6.44 -9.25
N LEU A 487 0.56 -6.51 -9.70
CA LEU A 487 1.60 -5.56 -9.32
C LEU A 487 1.26 -4.15 -9.78
N ARG A 488 0.78 -3.98 -11.02
CA ARG A 488 0.31 -2.69 -11.56
C ARG A 488 -0.80 -2.10 -10.70
N GLU A 489 -1.87 -2.85 -10.45
CA GLU A 489 -3.01 -2.37 -9.65
C GLU A 489 -2.57 -2.04 -8.20
N SER A 490 -1.64 -2.82 -7.63
CA SER A 490 -1.12 -2.58 -6.28
C SER A 490 -0.26 -1.31 -6.20
N LEU A 491 0.52 -0.99 -7.24
CA LEU A 491 1.29 0.26 -7.33
C LEU A 491 0.37 1.46 -7.57
N GLU A 492 -0.65 1.34 -8.43
CA GLU A 492 -1.63 2.40 -8.70
C GLU A 492 -2.42 2.82 -7.45
N GLU A 493 -2.87 1.85 -6.66
CA GLU A 493 -3.61 2.10 -5.42
C GLU A 493 -2.74 2.63 -4.27
N GLY A 494 -1.41 2.61 -4.44
CA GLY A 494 -0.45 2.86 -3.36
C GLY A 494 -0.56 1.82 -2.24
N TYR A 495 -0.85 0.56 -2.60
CA TYR A 495 -0.82 -0.57 -1.69
C TYR A 495 0.63 -1.07 -1.50
N VAL A 496 1.41 -1.08 -2.58
CA VAL A 496 2.86 -1.30 -2.57
C VAL A 496 3.59 -0.13 -3.21
N ASN A 497 4.86 0.04 -2.85
CA ASN A 497 5.80 0.92 -3.55
C ASN A 497 6.84 0.06 -4.26
N THR A 498 7.60 0.63 -5.20
CA THR A 498 8.67 -0.07 -5.93
C THR A 498 9.59 -0.86 -4.98
N TYR A 499 10.00 -0.24 -3.87
CA TYR A 499 10.90 -0.85 -2.88
C TYR A 499 10.25 -1.93 -2.00
N SER A 500 8.97 -1.79 -1.65
CA SER A 500 8.27 -2.73 -0.74
C SER A 500 7.51 -3.84 -1.49
N SER A 501 7.37 -3.73 -2.81
CA SER A 501 6.58 -4.66 -3.61
C SER A 501 7.07 -6.10 -3.55
N LEU A 502 8.38 -6.30 -3.46
CA LEU A 502 9.01 -7.62 -3.35
C LEU A 502 8.58 -8.36 -2.07
N GLU A 503 8.59 -7.67 -0.93
CA GLU A 503 8.23 -8.24 0.37
C GLU A 503 6.71 -8.42 0.50
N VAL A 504 5.92 -7.40 0.16
CA VAL A 504 4.46 -7.44 0.32
C VAL A 504 3.81 -8.49 -0.60
N LEU A 505 4.38 -8.73 -1.78
CA LEU A 505 3.88 -9.74 -2.73
C LEU A 505 4.57 -11.09 -2.61
N GLN A 506 5.44 -11.31 -1.61
CA GLN A 506 6.21 -12.54 -1.45
C GLN A 506 5.33 -13.79 -1.51
N GLN A 507 4.18 -13.77 -0.84
CA GLN A 507 3.26 -14.90 -0.87
C GLN A 507 2.62 -15.12 -2.24
N LEU A 508 2.17 -14.07 -2.93
CA LEU A 508 1.60 -14.23 -4.27
C LEU A 508 2.65 -14.78 -5.25
N ARG A 509 3.89 -14.31 -5.13
CA ARG A 509 5.02 -14.78 -5.92
C ARG A 509 5.32 -16.26 -5.68
N SER A 510 5.37 -16.70 -4.42
CA SER A 510 5.61 -18.11 -4.10
C SER A 510 4.45 -19.02 -4.55
N GLU A 511 3.22 -18.54 -4.52
CA GLU A 511 2.07 -19.29 -5.03
C GLU A 511 2.04 -19.38 -6.57
N LEU A 512 2.55 -18.35 -7.26
CA LEU A 512 2.65 -18.32 -8.72
C LEU A 512 3.98 -18.84 -9.27
N ASP A 513 4.93 -19.20 -8.40
CA ASP A 513 6.28 -19.62 -8.77
C ASP A 513 6.97 -18.53 -9.64
N ILE A 514 6.91 -17.28 -9.13
CA ILE A 514 7.54 -16.08 -9.71
C ILE A 514 8.81 -15.76 -8.92
N SER A 515 9.97 -15.73 -9.60
CA SER A 515 11.26 -15.47 -8.96
C SER A 515 11.49 -13.97 -8.66
N ASP A 516 12.52 -13.65 -7.88
CA ASP A 516 12.96 -12.26 -7.60
C ASP A 516 13.39 -11.54 -8.87
N GLN A 517 14.02 -12.28 -9.79
CA GLN A 517 14.42 -11.77 -11.08
C GLN A 517 13.20 -11.47 -11.95
N GLU A 518 12.26 -12.40 -12.06
CA GLU A 518 11.02 -12.19 -12.82
C GLU A 518 10.21 -11.02 -12.25
N HIS A 519 10.18 -10.86 -10.93
CA HIS A 519 9.56 -9.67 -10.34
C HIS A 519 10.23 -8.36 -10.76
N ARG A 520 11.57 -8.32 -10.82
CA ARG A 520 12.34 -7.15 -11.31
C ARG A 520 12.12 -6.92 -12.81
N GLU A 521 12.03 -7.99 -13.59
CA GLU A 521 11.70 -7.92 -15.01
C GLU A 521 10.30 -7.33 -15.21
N VAL A 522 9.30 -7.80 -14.46
CA VAL A 522 7.94 -7.22 -14.47
C VAL A 522 7.95 -5.75 -14.05
N LEU A 523 8.74 -5.38 -13.03
CA LEU A 523 8.89 -3.97 -12.66
C LEU A 523 9.50 -3.15 -13.78
N ALA A 524 10.54 -3.67 -14.46
CA ALA A 524 11.16 -3.00 -15.58
C ALA A 524 10.17 -2.85 -16.75
N GLU A 525 9.43 -3.90 -17.11
CA GLU A 525 8.34 -3.85 -18.10
C GLU A 525 7.30 -2.80 -17.74
N LEU A 526 6.83 -2.79 -16.48
CA LEU A 526 5.87 -1.79 -16.00
C LEU A 526 6.44 -0.37 -16.05
N GLY A 527 7.74 -0.20 -15.84
CA GLY A 527 8.44 1.08 -16.00
C GLY A 527 8.52 1.54 -17.45
N VAL A 528 8.58 0.62 -18.40
CA VAL A 528 8.47 0.91 -19.85
C VAL A 528 7.01 1.19 -20.25
N GLU A 529 6.05 0.53 -19.59
CA GLU A 529 4.61 0.69 -19.82
C GLU A 529 4.04 2.01 -19.28
N ASP A 530 4.30 2.30 -18.02
CA ASP A 530 3.95 3.55 -17.34
C ASP A 530 5.12 3.99 -16.45
N PRO A 531 6.03 4.84 -16.96
CA PRO A 531 7.14 5.35 -16.19
C PRO A 531 6.71 6.13 -14.93
N GLU A 532 5.53 6.75 -14.95
CA GLU A 532 5.02 7.43 -13.76
C GLU A 532 4.63 6.45 -12.65
N LEU A 533 4.42 5.16 -12.95
CA LEU A 533 4.10 4.10 -12.00
C LEU A 533 5.20 3.90 -10.96
N LEU A 534 6.46 3.98 -11.40
CA LEU A 534 7.64 3.72 -10.57
C LEU A 534 8.21 4.99 -9.92
N ASN A 535 7.64 6.17 -10.18
CA ASN A 535 8.17 7.42 -9.66
C ASN A 535 8.02 7.52 -8.13
N PRO A 536 9.12 7.54 -7.35
CA PRO A 536 9.08 7.54 -5.88
C PRO A 536 8.58 8.87 -5.31
N THR A 537 8.64 9.96 -6.08
CA THR A 537 8.19 11.29 -5.62
C THR A 537 6.67 11.46 -5.67
N LYS A 538 5.96 10.59 -6.42
CA LYS A 538 4.51 10.63 -6.56
C LYS A 538 3.85 9.80 -5.47
N LEU A 539 3.33 10.46 -4.43
CA LEU A 539 2.54 9.82 -3.37
C LEU A 539 1.22 9.27 -3.92
N ARG A 540 1.21 7.99 -4.27
CA ARG A 540 0.02 7.25 -4.67
C ARG A 540 -0.77 6.83 -3.44
N ASN A 541 -2.09 7.03 -3.47
CA ASN A 541 -3.00 6.51 -2.46
C ASN A 541 -4.38 6.26 -3.07
N ARG A 542 -5.09 5.28 -2.49
CA ARG A 542 -6.40 4.82 -2.97
C ARG A 542 -7.43 5.93 -3.00
N GLU A 543 -7.45 6.83 -2.01
CA GLU A 543 -8.38 7.96 -2.00
C GLU A 543 -8.18 8.88 -3.21
N ASN A 544 -6.93 9.13 -3.57
CA ASN A 544 -6.58 9.97 -4.70
C ASN A 544 -6.92 9.29 -6.03
N LEU A 545 -6.64 8.00 -6.16
CA LEU A 545 -7.03 7.20 -7.32
C LEU A 545 -8.55 7.22 -7.54
N VAL A 546 -9.33 7.01 -6.48
CA VAL A 546 -10.80 7.08 -6.52
C VAL A 546 -11.29 8.47 -6.94
N ARG A 547 -10.62 9.55 -6.50
CA ARG A 547 -10.94 10.92 -6.89
C ARG A 547 -10.66 11.18 -8.38
N LEU A 548 -9.49 10.77 -8.87
CA LEU A 548 -9.07 10.98 -10.26
C LEU A 548 -9.91 10.15 -11.24
N THR A 549 -10.12 8.86 -10.95
CA THR A 549 -10.97 7.98 -11.76
C THR A 549 -12.44 8.41 -11.75
N GLY A 550 -12.93 8.93 -10.62
CA GLY A 550 -14.27 9.52 -10.52
C GLY A 550 -14.44 10.73 -11.45
N TYR A 551 -13.47 11.66 -11.44
CA TYR A 551 -13.47 12.81 -12.34
C TYR A 551 -13.37 12.40 -13.81
N GLN A 552 -12.46 11.47 -14.14
CA GLN A 552 -12.30 10.96 -15.51
C GLN A 552 -13.63 10.44 -16.07
N LYS A 553 -14.34 9.60 -15.31
CA LYS A 553 -15.65 9.05 -15.73
C LYS A 553 -16.74 10.11 -15.85
N ALA A 554 -16.74 11.11 -14.96
CA ALA A 554 -17.68 12.22 -15.06
C ALA A 554 -17.43 13.04 -16.33
N LEU A 555 -16.15 13.25 -16.67
CA LEU A 555 -15.73 13.95 -17.89
C LEU A 555 -16.05 13.15 -19.16
N GLU A 556 -15.72 11.85 -19.20
CA GLU A 556 -16.09 10.93 -20.31
C GLU A 556 -17.57 11.04 -20.65
N ARG A 557 -18.42 10.99 -19.63
CA ARG A 557 -19.87 11.05 -19.79
C ARG A 557 -20.35 12.41 -20.28
N LEU A 558 -19.79 13.51 -19.78
CA LEU A 558 -20.10 14.85 -20.28
C LEU A 558 -19.83 14.90 -21.79
N LEU A 559 -18.67 14.40 -22.22
CA LEU A 559 -18.30 14.34 -23.63
C LEU A 559 -19.25 13.41 -24.43
N THR A 560 -19.63 12.24 -23.88
CA THR A 560 -20.50 11.29 -24.60
C THR A 560 -21.94 11.79 -24.76
N LEU A 561 -22.53 12.38 -23.71
CA LEU A 561 -23.90 12.90 -23.75
C LEU A 561 -24.04 13.99 -24.82
N GLN A 562 -23.01 14.79 -25.00
CA GLN A 562 -23.04 15.90 -25.94
C GLN A 562 -22.79 15.46 -27.39
N GLN A 563 -21.90 14.49 -27.61
CA GLN A 563 -21.79 13.81 -28.91
C GLN A 563 -23.16 13.27 -29.36
N ARG A 564 -23.91 12.64 -28.44
CA ARG A 564 -25.27 12.16 -28.73
C ARG A 564 -26.28 13.29 -28.98
N SER A 565 -26.21 14.38 -28.22
CA SER A 565 -27.09 15.55 -28.41
C SER A 565 -26.87 16.24 -29.77
N PHE A 566 -25.65 16.18 -30.30
CA PHE A 566 -25.28 16.77 -31.58
C PHE A 566 -25.69 15.87 -32.75
N ALA A 567 -25.51 14.55 -32.61
CA ALA A 567 -25.97 13.56 -33.58
C ALA A 567 -27.50 13.61 -33.81
N TRP A 568 -28.28 14.10 -32.84
CA TRP A 568 -29.73 14.31 -32.99
C TRP A 568 -30.12 15.64 -33.66
N LYS A 569 -29.20 16.63 -33.71
CA LYS A 569 -29.47 17.99 -34.20
C LYS A 569 -29.01 18.24 -35.64
N THR A 570 -28.17 17.37 -36.18
CA THR A 570 -27.68 17.43 -37.55
C THR A 570 -27.83 16.05 -38.19
N ASP A 571 -28.70 15.91 -39.20
CA ASP A 571 -28.87 14.69 -40.03
C ASP A 571 -27.61 14.34 -40.86
N THR A 572 -26.54 15.12 -40.75
CA THR A 572 -25.23 14.81 -41.29
C THR A 572 -24.34 14.20 -40.21
N LEU A 573 -23.84 12.99 -40.49
CA LEU A 573 -22.78 12.29 -39.76
C LEU A 573 -21.51 13.16 -39.69
N ALA A 574 -21.46 14.11 -38.76
CA ALA A 574 -20.24 14.83 -38.40
C ALA A 574 -19.43 13.99 -37.39
N ALA A 575 -18.99 12.80 -37.83
CA ALA A 575 -17.98 12.02 -37.14
C ALA A 575 -16.60 12.67 -37.39
N GLY A 576 -16.25 13.70 -36.64
CA GLY A 576 -14.94 14.35 -36.83
C GLY A 576 -14.66 15.64 -36.05
N GLN A 577 -15.42 16.02 -35.03
CA GLN A 577 -14.99 17.13 -34.16
C GLN A 577 -13.86 16.66 -33.24
N SER A 578 -12.75 17.41 -33.22
CA SER A 578 -11.62 17.12 -32.34
C SER A 578 -12.04 17.25 -30.87
N ILE A 579 -11.49 16.41 -29.98
CA ILE A 579 -11.77 16.47 -28.54
C ILE A 579 -11.48 17.88 -27.98
N HIS A 580 -10.49 18.58 -28.54
CA HIS A 580 -10.13 19.94 -28.15
C HIS A 580 -11.26 20.96 -28.38
N GLU A 581 -11.99 20.86 -29.50
CA GLU A 581 -13.16 21.71 -29.77
C GLU A 581 -14.33 21.44 -28.81
N LEU A 582 -14.52 20.18 -28.42
CA LEU A 582 -15.51 19.79 -27.42
C LEU A 582 -15.13 20.31 -26.02
N LEU A 583 -13.84 20.36 -25.69
CA LEU A 583 -13.35 20.90 -24.42
C LEU A 583 -13.51 22.43 -24.34
N GLU A 584 -13.20 23.16 -25.42
CA GLU A 584 -13.36 24.63 -25.45
C GLU A 584 -14.81 25.07 -25.31
N LYS A 585 -15.74 24.39 -26.01
CA LYS A 585 -17.17 24.67 -25.93
C LYS A 585 -17.76 24.41 -24.55
N ASN A 586 -17.15 23.54 -23.75
CA ASN A 586 -17.64 23.13 -22.42
C ASN A 586 -16.80 23.66 -21.26
N SER A 587 -16.04 24.72 -21.50
CA SER A 587 -15.12 25.28 -20.51
C SER A 587 -15.77 25.54 -19.14
N GLU A 588 -17.03 26.01 -19.09
CA GLU A 588 -17.74 26.24 -17.83
C GLU A 588 -18.13 24.94 -17.11
N ALA A 589 -18.70 23.96 -17.81
CA ALA A 589 -19.11 22.68 -17.22
C ALA A 589 -17.90 21.87 -16.73
N ILE A 590 -16.81 21.84 -17.51
CA ILE A 590 -15.54 21.22 -17.11
C ILE A 590 -14.96 21.94 -15.89
N TRP A 591 -15.04 23.28 -15.84
CA TRP A 591 -14.62 24.05 -14.68
C TRP A 591 -15.43 23.71 -13.42
N THR A 592 -16.75 23.48 -13.55
CA THR A 592 -17.57 23.03 -12.42
C THR A 592 -17.18 21.62 -11.94
N LEU A 593 -16.95 20.67 -12.84
CA LEU A 593 -16.48 19.32 -12.48
C LEU A 593 -15.11 19.36 -11.80
N ARG A 594 -14.19 20.15 -12.34
CA ARG A 594 -12.86 20.34 -11.75
C ARG A 594 -12.94 20.88 -10.33
N ARG A 595 -13.85 21.83 -10.09
CA ARG A 595 -14.12 22.41 -8.77
C ARG A 595 -14.67 21.36 -7.81
N GLU A 596 -15.63 20.55 -8.25
CA GLU A 596 -16.28 19.50 -7.46
C GLU A 596 -15.28 18.42 -7.00
N TYR A 597 -14.46 17.88 -7.91
CA TYR A 597 -13.45 16.87 -7.60
C TYR A 597 -12.13 17.46 -7.08
N SER A 598 -12.01 18.80 -7.02
CA SER A 598 -10.79 19.52 -6.64
C SER A 598 -9.55 19.08 -7.45
N ILE A 599 -9.68 19.00 -8.78
CA ILE A 599 -8.62 18.56 -9.70
C ILE A 599 -7.63 19.69 -9.97
N THR A 600 -6.33 19.38 -9.90
CA THR A 600 -5.27 20.32 -10.28
C THR A 600 -5.10 20.35 -11.81
N PRO A 601 -4.56 21.43 -12.42
CA PRO A 601 -4.40 21.46 -13.88
C PRO A 601 -3.37 20.44 -14.38
N GLN A 602 -2.42 20.04 -13.54
CA GLN A 602 -1.47 18.96 -13.87
C GLN A 602 -2.21 17.63 -13.96
N GLU A 603 -3.07 17.33 -12.99
CA GLU A 603 -3.93 16.13 -12.99
C GLU A 603 -4.92 16.14 -14.16
N GLU A 604 -5.54 17.28 -14.45
CA GLU A 604 -6.43 17.46 -15.60
C GLU A 604 -5.69 17.24 -16.93
N ALA A 605 -4.51 17.84 -17.10
CA ALA A 605 -3.70 17.64 -18.30
C ALA A 605 -3.27 16.18 -18.47
N GLN A 606 -2.97 15.47 -17.38
CA GLN A 606 -2.67 14.03 -17.41
C GLN A 606 -3.90 13.22 -17.84
N ILE A 607 -5.07 13.51 -17.28
CA ILE A 607 -6.32 12.80 -17.63
C ILE A 607 -6.73 13.10 -19.07
N LEU A 608 -6.63 14.36 -19.52
CA LEU A 608 -6.92 14.77 -20.88
C LEU A 608 -5.98 14.14 -21.90
N ALA A 609 -4.70 14.00 -21.57
CA ALA A 609 -3.74 13.27 -22.40
C ALA A 609 -4.10 11.78 -22.55
N GLY A 610 -4.81 11.20 -21.58
CA GLY A 610 -5.31 9.83 -21.66
C GLY A 610 -6.50 9.62 -22.60
N PHE A 611 -7.26 10.68 -22.95
CA PHE A 611 -8.40 10.58 -23.87
C PHE A 611 -7.99 10.55 -25.34
N ASP A 612 -6.83 11.11 -25.64
CA ASP A 612 -6.28 11.08 -26.98
C ASP A 612 -5.22 9.97 -27.03
N GLN A 613 -5.69 8.74 -27.29
CA GLN A 613 -4.86 7.54 -27.27
C GLN A 613 -3.61 7.69 -28.16
N ALA A 614 -3.73 8.38 -29.30
CA ALA A 614 -2.61 8.64 -30.20
C ALA A 614 -1.57 9.56 -29.57
N THR A 615 -1.96 10.71 -29.00
CA THR A 615 -0.98 11.61 -28.34
C THR A 615 -0.43 11.05 -27.03
N GLY A 616 -1.19 10.21 -26.31
CA GLY A 616 -0.70 9.47 -25.14
C GLY A 616 0.40 8.46 -25.52
N ILE A 617 0.19 7.68 -26.58
CA ILE A 617 1.18 6.73 -27.12
C ILE A 617 2.41 7.48 -27.65
N VAL A 618 2.23 8.59 -28.36
CA VAL A 618 3.34 9.42 -28.88
C VAL A 618 4.15 10.04 -27.75
N ARG A 619 3.52 10.62 -26.72
CA ARG A 619 4.25 11.15 -25.54
C ARG A 619 5.02 10.07 -24.80
N ARG A 620 4.45 8.87 -24.69
CA ARG A 620 5.15 7.72 -24.12
C ARG A 620 6.36 7.36 -24.95
N ALA A 621 6.24 7.34 -26.28
CA ALA A 621 7.38 7.13 -27.17
C ALA A 621 8.44 8.22 -27.01
N GLU A 622 8.06 9.50 -26.94
CA GLU A 622 8.99 10.62 -26.70
C GLU A 622 9.73 10.49 -25.37
N PHE A 623 9.02 10.10 -24.30
CA PHE A 623 9.63 9.85 -22.99
C PHE A 623 10.60 8.67 -23.02
N LEU A 624 10.21 7.55 -23.63
CA LEU A 624 11.09 6.39 -23.78
C LEU A 624 12.31 6.70 -24.65
N LEU A 625 12.16 7.54 -25.67
CA LEU A 625 13.26 8.05 -26.49
C LEU A 625 14.22 8.93 -25.67
N ASP A 626 13.72 9.80 -24.80
CA ASP A 626 14.54 10.62 -23.91
C ASP A 626 15.31 9.76 -22.89
N GLN A 627 14.65 8.76 -22.29
CA GLN A 627 15.33 7.79 -21.43
C GLN A 627 16.36 6.97 -22.20
N LEU A 628 16.05 6.54 -23.43
CA LEU A 628 16.98 5.81 -24.26
C LEU A 628 18.22 6.64 -24.58
N ARG A 629 18.07 7.93 -24.89
CA ARG A 629 19.20 8.86 -25.11
C ARG A 629 20.09 8.93 -23.88
N ASN A 630 19.50 9.13 -22.69
CA ASN A 630 20.25 9.13 -21.43
C ASN A 630 20.99 7.80 -21.20
N LEU A 631 20.39 6.65 -21.51
CA LEU A 631 21.06 5.35 -21.38
C LEU A 631 22.15 5.14 -22.44
N VAL A 632 21.97 5.66 -23.66
CA VAL A 632 23.01 5.63 -24.70
C VAL A 632 24.20 6.48 -24.27
N ASP A 633 23.97 7.66 -23.71
CA ASP A 633 25.03 8.53 -23.18
C ASP A 633 25.74 7.90 -21.97
N ARG A 634 24.99 7.29 -21.04
CA ARG A 634 25.58 6.50 -19.94
C ARG A 634 26.42 5.33 -20.46
N TYR A 635 25.92 4.57 -21.43
CA TYR A 635 26.66 3.47 -22.05
C TYR A 635 27.94 3.98 -22.74
N ARG A 636 27.88 5.16 -23.37
CA ARG A 636 29.06 5.82 -23.94
C ARG A 636 30.05 6.22 -22.84
N ALA A 637 29.58 6.83 -21.76
CA ALA A 637 30.40 7.23 -20.62
C ALA A 637 31.16 6.03 -20.02
N LEU A 638 30.50 4.89 -19.85
CA LEU A 638 31.11 3.64 -19.36
C LEU A 638 32.15 3.02 -20.31
N ASN A 639 32.18 3.45 -21.57
CA ASN A 639 33.14 2.99 -22.59
C ASN A 639 34.24 4.02 -22.88
N GLN A 640 34.34 5.09 -22.08
CA GLN A 640 35.39 6.10 -22.24
C GLN A 640 36.78 5.57 -21.89
N PRO A 641 37.84 6.02 -22.59
CA PRO A 641 39.21 5.52 -22.38
C PRO A 641 39.72 5.66 -20.95
N ILE A 642 39.30 6.72 -20.25
CA ILE A 642 39.69 6.99 -18.85
C ILE A 642 39.24 5.87 -17.89
N LEU A 643 38.14 5.19 -18.22
CA LEU A 643 37.59 4.09 -17.43
C LEU A 643 38.06 2.71 -17.90
N LEU A 644 38.62 2.55 -19.11
CA LEU A 644 39.07 1.26 -19.65
C LEU A 644 40.12 0.55 -18.79
N LYS A 645 40.88 1.29 -17.96
CA LYS A 645 41.81 0.72 -16.97
C LYS A 645 41.13 -0.13 -15.89
N GLN A 646 39.80 -0.08 -15.79
CA GLN A 646 38.98 -0.81 -14.82
C GLN A 646 37.95 -1.72 -15.53
N ALA A 647 38.34 -2.30 -16.68
CA ALA A 647 37.43 -3.04 -17.55
C ALA A 647 36.58 -4.10 -16.82
N GLU A 648 37.18 -4.86 -15.91
CA GLU A 648 36.50 -5.91 -15.12
C GLU A 648 35.34 -5.37 -14.27
N VAL A 649 35.54 -4.22 -13.62
CA VAL A 649 34.52 -3.59 -12.78
C VAL A 649 33.35 -3.06 -13.61
N LEU A 650 33.63 -2.65 -14.85
CA LEU A 650 32.64 -2.02 -15.73
C LEU A 650 31.76 -3.02 -16.48
N THR A 651 32.18 -4.28 -16.63
CA THR A 651 31.44 -5.31 -17.38
C THR A 651 30.00 -5.45 -16.88
N LEU A 652 29.81 -5.49 -15.56
CA LEU A 652 28.48 -5.61 -14.95
C LEU A 652 27.61 -4.37 -15.20
N LEU A 653 28.18 -3.17 -15.05
CA LEU A 653 27.48 -1.91 -15.33
C LEU A 653 27.06 -1.83 -16.79
N ARG A 654 27.98 -2.17 -17.72
CA ARG A 654 27.73 -2.17 -19.17
C ARG A 654 26.62 -3.13 -19.53
N THR A 655 26.66 -4.36 -19.01
CA THR A 655 25.65 -5.39 -19.26
C THR A 655 24.27 -4.93 -18.76
N THR A 656 24.21 -4.34 -17.57
CA THR A 656 22.95 -3.82 -16.99
C THR A 656 22.36 -2.70 -17.84
N VAL A 657 23.18 -1.70 -18.19
CA VAL A 657 22.73 -0.59 -19.05
C VAL A 657 22.31 -1.10 -20.44
N GLN A 658 22.99 -2.10 -20.98
CA GLN A 658 22.64 -2.72 -22.26
C GLN A 658 21.30 -3.48 -22.21
N GLN A 659 21.02 -4.19 -21.12
CA GLN A 659 19.71 -4.82 -20.90
C GLN A 659 18.59 -3.79 -20.78
N GLN A 660 18.79 -2.70 -20.03
CA GLN A 660 17.82 -1.60 -19.93
C GLN A 660 17.55 -0.96 -21.30
N LYS A 661 18.60 -0.71 -22.10
CA LYS A 661 18.46 -0.25 -23.48
C LYS A 661 17.61 -1.21 -24.32
N ARG A 662 17.85 -2.52 -24.21
CA ARG A 662 17.11 -3.56 -24.94
C ARG A 662 15.61 -3.52 -24.62
N LEU A 663 15.25 -3.33 -23.36
CA LEU A 663 13.85 -3.20 -22.93
C LEU A 663 13.19 -1.93 -23.50
N LEU A 664 13.86 -0.78 -23.45
CA LEU A 664 13.33 0.48 -24.00
C LEU A 664 13.14 0.40 -25.51
N VAL A 665 14.13 -0.13 -26.24
CA VAL A 665 14.03 -0.30 -27.70
C VAL A 665 12.88 -1.23 -28.05
N ARG A 666 12.72 -2.35 -27.34
CA ARG A 666 11.58 -3.26 -27.55
C ARG A 666 10.24 -2.56 -27.30
N GLY A 667 10.10 -1.81 -26.21
CA GLY A 667 8.89 -1.05 -25.93
C GLY A 667 8.57 0.01 -26.99
N LEU A 668 9.59 0.64 -27.58
CA LEU A 668 9.42 1.55 -28.71
C LEU A 668 8.97 0.83 -30.00
N LEU A 669 9.49 -0.37 -30.27
CA LEU A 669 9.04 -1.19 -31.40
C LEU A 669 7.59 -1.64 -31.25
N GLU A 670 7.17 -2.00 -30.04
CA GLU A 670 5.76 -2.31 -29.72
C GLU A 670 4.84 -1.09 -29.91
N ILE A 671 5.31 0.11 -29.55
CA ILE A 671 4.58 1.36 -29.82
C ILE A 671 4.46 1.62 -31.33
N LEU A 672 5.53 1.42 -32.09
CA LEU A 672 5.52 1.59 -33.55
C LEU A 672 4.55 0.62 -34.23
N GLU A 673 4.45 -0.62 -33.73
CA GLU A 673 3.45 -1.59 -34.18
C GLU A 673 2.02 -1.11 -33.88
N GLN A 674 1.77 -0.54 -32.69
CA GLN A 674 0.45 -0.02 -32.32
C GLN A 674 0.04 1.22 -33.12
N LEU A 675 0.99 2.11 -33.44
CA LEU A 675 0.71 3.34 -34.18
C LEU A 675 0.47 3.07 -35.68
N GLY A 676 1.01 1.99 -36.25
CA GLY A 676 0.84 1.67 -37.68
C GLY A 676 1.43 2.76 -38.59
N GLU A 677 0.80 3.04 -39.74
CA GLU A 677 1.29 4.02 -40.72
C GLU A 677 0.82 5.47 -40.43
N THR A 678 1.24 6.03 -39.30
CA THR A 678 1.04 7.46 -39.00
C THR A 678 2.30 8.28 -39.23
N ALA A 679 2.14 9.59 -39.45
CA ALA A 679 3.27 10.51 -39.59
C ALA A 679 4.10 10.62 -38.30
N GLU A 680 3.48 10.41 -37.13
CA GLU A 680 4.23 10.35 -35.86
C GLU A 680 5.04 9.06 -35.73
N ALA A 681 4.54 7.92 -36.23
CA ALA A 681 5.27 6.65 -36.20
C ALA A 681 6.58 6.72 -37.00
N THR A 682 6.55 7.30 -38.21
CA THR A 682 7.76 7.54 -39.00
C THR A 682 8.73 8.49 -38.30
N ARG A 683 8.25 9.57 -37.69
CA ARG A 683 9.09 10.49 -36.90
C ARG A 683 9.74 9.80 -35.70
N ILE A 684 9.01 8.97 -34.96
CA ILE A 684 9.54 8.21 -33.82
C ILE A 684 10.58 7.19 -34.30
N ALA A 685 10.34 6.51 -35.42
CA ALA A 685 11.30 5.59 -36.03
C ALA A 685 12.60 6.28 -36.45
N GLU A 686 12.51 7.47 -37.05
CA GLU A 686 13.69 8.29 -37.38
C GLU A 686 14.47 8.71 -36.13
N LEU A 687 13.77 9.15 -35.07
CA LEU A 687 14.40 9.53 -33.80
C LEU A 687 15.05 8.35 -33.07
N LEU A 688 14.44 7.17 -33.14
CA LEU A 688 14.98 5.93 -32.58
C LEU A 688 16.27 5.52 -33.29
N ASN A 689 16.27 5.61 -34.61
CA ASN A 689 17.44 5.33 -35.43
C ASN A 689 18.57 6.35 -35.18
N GLN A 690 18.23 7.65 -35.07
CA GLN A 690 19.18 8.71 -34.69
C GLN A 690 19.78 8.52 -33.29
N ALA A 691 19.05 7.93 -32.35
CA ALA A 691 19.58 7.62 -31.02
C ALA A 691 20.71 6.57 -31.06
N GLY A 692 20.94 5.91 -32.21
CA GLY A 692 22.18 5.18 -32.49
C GLY A 692 22.45 4.00 -31.57
N SER A 693 21.41 3.31 -31.13
CA SER A 693 21.57 2.13 -30.27
C SER A 693 21.98 0.92 -31.11
N THR A 694 23.17 0.37 -30.90
CA THR A 694 23.61 -0.91 -31.49
C THR A 694 22.59 -2.04 -31.27
N VAL A 695 21.91 -2.00 -30.13
CA VAL A 695 20.85 -2.94 -29.71
C VAL A 695 19.64 -2.94 -30.64
N LEU A 696 19.41 -1.86 -31.40
CA LEU A 696 18.30 -1.79 -32.36
C LEU A 696 18.47 -2.80 -33.49
N GLN A 697 19.67 -2.91 -34.05
CA GLN A 697 19.96 -3.84 -35.14
C GLN A 697 19.91 -5.28 -34.64
N ASP A 698 20.50 -5.54 -33.46
CA ASP A 698 20.46 -6.86 -32.82
C ASP A 698 19.01 -7.35 -32.60
N LEU A 699 18.12 -6.47 -32.11
CA LEU A 699 16.72 -6.80 -31.85
C LEU A 699 15.88 -7.01 -33.13
N ILE A 700 16.18 -6.28 -34.22
CA ILE A 700 15.45 -6.45 -35.49
C ILE A 700 15.74 -7.83 -36.11
N ASP A 701 16.95 -8.35 -35.88
CA ASP A 701 17.45 -9.58 -36.49
C ASP A 701 17.37 -10.82 -35.56
N GLU A 702 17.05 -10.64 -34.28
CA GLU A 702 16.92 -11.73 -33.29
C GLU A 702 15.70 -12.63 -33.54
N GLN A 703 15.91 -13.96 -33.48
CA GLN A 703 14.83 -14.95 -33.39
C GLN A 703 14.47 -15.24 -31.92
N PRO A 704 13.18 -15.48 -31.58
CA PRO A 704 12.07 -15.90 -32.43
C PRO A 704 11.12 -14.79 -32.91
N VAL A 705 11.30 -13.53 -32.50
CA VAL A 705 10.40 -12.41 -32.84
C VAL A 705 10.94 -11.63 -34.04
N LEU A 706 10.50 -12.00 -35.25
CA LEU A 706 10.87 -11.29 -36.48
C LEU A 706 10.12 -9.96 -36.58
N TRP A 707 10.64 -8.89 -35.97
CA TRP A 707 10.06 -7.53 -36.05
C TRP A 707 9.84 -7.05 -37.49
N ARG A 708 10.67 -7.50 -38.43
CA ARG A 708 10.52 -7.27 -39.87
C ARG A 708 9.18 -7.73 -40.45
N SER A 709 8.49 -8.67 -39.79
CA SER A 709 7.18 -9.17 -40.21
C SER A 709 6.00 -8.47 -39.54
N ARG A 710 6.23 -7.77 -38.43
CA ARG A 710 5.20 -7.09 -37.62
C ARG A 710 5.09 -5.60 -37.93
N LEU A 711 6.18 -4.98 -38.39
CA LEU A 711 6.25 -3.56 -38.71
C LEU A 711 6.05 -3.30 -40.20
N THR A 712 5.47 -2.14 -40.54
CA THR A 712 5.20 -1.76 -41.92
C THR A 712 6.49 -1.42 -42.68
N PRO A 713 6.59 -1.67 -44.00
CA PRO A 713 7.81 -1.43 -44.78
C PRO A 713 8.35 0.02 -44.70
N SER A 714 7.46 1.01 -44.59
CA SER A 714 7.78 2.43 -44.41
C SER A 714 8.57 2.70 -43.12
N ILE A 715 8.13 2.12 -42.00
CA ILE A 715 8.81 2.21 -40.69
C ILE A 715 10.15 1.47 -40.70
N ILE A 716 10.20 0.27 -41.29
CA ILE A 716 11.46 -0.50 -41.41
C ILE A 716 12.50 0.30 -42.19
N THR A 717 12.07 0.97 -43.26
CA THR A 717 12.94 1.85 -44.05
C THR A 717 13.46 3.02 -43.19
N ALA A 718 12.61 3.67 -42.41
CA ALA A 718 13.01 4.76 -41.50
C ALA A 718 13.99 4.29 -40.39
N LEU A 719 13.83 3.06 -39.90
CA LEU A 719 14.75 2.44 -38.93
C LEU A 719 16.10 2.03 -39.53
N SER A 720 16.18 1.89 -40.86
CA SER A 720 17.36 1.38 -41.58
C SER A 720 18.12 2.46 -42.36
N GLN A 721 17.51 3.63 -42.61
CA GLN A 721 18.17 4.72 -43.34
C GLN A 721 19.25 5.37 -42.47
N PRO A 722 20.50 5.51 -42.95
CA PRO A 722 21.52 6.24 -42.18
C PRO A 722 21.06 7.69 -41.95
N GLY A 723 20.88 8.07 -40.69
CA GLY A 723 20.42 9.41 -40.33
C GLY A 723 21.32 10.50 -40.92
N GLN A 724 20.71 11.52 -41.54
CA GLN A 724 21.42 12.62 -42.24
C GLN A 724 22.27 13.53 -41.33
N ILE A 725 22.22 13.33 -40.01
CA ILE A 725 23.07 14.05 -39.06
C ILE A 725 23.83 12.99 -38.28
N ALA A 726 25.09 12.77 -38.64
CA ALA A 726 26.05 12.22 -37.69
C ALA A 726 26.11 13.23 -36.54
N ALA A 727 25.43 12.95 -35.43
CA ALA A 727 25.59 13.73 -34.21
C ALA A 727 27.10 13.86 -34.00
N ALA A 728 27.62 15.09 -34.01
CA ALA A 728 29.01 15.38 -33.71
C ALA A 728 29.24 14.94 -32.27
N CYS A 729 29.55 13.66 -32.09
CA CYS A 729 29.79 13.04 -30.82
C CYS A 729 31.23 13.39 -30.45
N PRO A 730 31.46 14.14 -29.36
CA PRO A 730 32.81 14.28 -28.83
C PRO A 730 33.33 12.88 -28.55
N LEU A 731 34.49 12.54 -29.13
CA LEU A 731 35.12 11.24 -28.93
C LEU A 731 35.50 11.03 -27.45
N ASP A 732 35.85 12.12 -26.76
CA ASP A 732 36.25 12.14 -25.36
C ASP A 732 35.27 12.97 -24.51
N LEU A 733 34.77 12.38 -23.42
CA LEU A 733 33.96 13.06 -22.41
C LEU A 733 34.86 13.51 -21.24
N GLU A 734 34.55 14.67 -20.65
CA GLU A 734 35.22 15.15 -19.45
C GLU A 734 34.90 14.25 -18.23
N ALA A 735 35.84 14.14 -17.29
CA ALA A 735 35.70 13.28 -16.11
C ALA A 735 34.49 13.65 -15.22
N GLU A 736 34.11 14.93 -15.18
CA GLU A 736 32.94 15.41 -14.42
C GLU A 736 31.62 14.91 -15.02
N ALA A 737 31.48 14.96 -16.36
CA ALA A 737 30.31 14.42 -17.05
C ALA A 737 30.17 12.89 -16.87
N ILE A 738 31.29 12.16 -16.86
CA ILE A 738 31.30 10.72 -16.58
C ILE A 738 30.91 10.44 -15.12
N ALA A 739 31.37 11.28 -14.18
CA ALA A 739 31.05 11.15 -12.76
C ALA A 739 29.54 11.32 -12.50
N ASP A 740 28.87 12.27 -13.16
CA ASP A 740 27.42 12.46 -13.04
C ASP A 740 26.62 11.23 -13.51
N HIS A 741 27.09 10.56 -14.57
CA HIS A 741 26.48 9.31 -15.04
C HIS A 741 26.67 8.15 -14.06
N LEU A 742 27.85 8.05 -13.40
CA LEU A 742 28.11 7.05 -12.37
C LEU A 742 27.31 7.33 -11.09
N GLU A 743 27.16 8.60 -10.70
CA GLU A 743 26.32 9.00 -9.57
C GLU A 743 24.86 8.58 -9.79
N ALA A 744 24.33 8.75 -11.00
CA ALA A 744 22.99 8.27 -11.34
C ALA A 744 22.83 6.75 -11.16
N LEU A 745 23.86 5.96 -11.47
CA LEU A 745 23.84 4.49 -11.29
C LEU A 745 23.90 4.06 -9.81
N THR A 746 24.38 4.93 -8.90
CA THR A 746 24.30 4.65 -7.46
C THR A 746 22.86 4.67 -6.91
N GLN A 747 21.89 5.16 -7.69
CA GLN A 747 20.47 5.18 -7.32
C GLN A 747 19.70 3.92 -7.76
N GLU A 748 20.32 3.04 -8.54
CA GLU A 748 19.73 1.77 -8.98
C GLU A 748 19.40 0.85 -7.79
N PRO A 749 18.35 0.01 -7.82
CA PRO A 749 17.95 -0.81 -6.68
C PRO A 749 18.92 -1.97 -6.36
N ASN A 750 19.78 -2.35 -7.30
CA ASN A 750 20.72 -3.48 -7.14
C ASN A 750 21.95 -3.06 -6.32
N SER A 751 22.18 -3.69 -5.17
CA SER A 751 23.31 -3.38 -4.26
C SER A 751 24.68 -3.52 -4.90
N LEU A 752 24.85 -4.52 -5.79
CA LEU A 752 26.11 -4.74 -6.48
C LEU A 752 26.40 -3.59 -7.46
N ILE A 753 25.37 -3.15 -8.20
CA ILE A 753 25.46 -2.00 -9.12
C ILE A 753 25.75 -0.70 -8.34
N GLN A 754 25.08 -0.49 -7.19
CA GLN A 754 25.34 0.66 -6.33
C GLN A 754 26.79 0.69 -5.83
N ALA A 755 27.28 -0.43 -5.29
CA ALA A 755 28.63 -0.53 -4.74
C ALA A 755 29.71 -0.35 -5.82
N ILE A 756 29.53 -0.99 -6.98
CA ILE A 756 30.45 -0.85 -8.12
C ILE A 756 30.45 0.60 -8.63
N SER A 757 29.28 1.20 -8.81
CA SER A 757 29.17 2.59 -9.28
C SER A 757 29.81 3.57 -8.32
N LEU A 758 29.64 3.36 -7.00
CA LEU A 758 30.26 4.16 -5.96
C LEU A 758 31.80 4.03 -5.95
N TYR A 759 32.32 2.80 -6.08
CA TYR A 759 33.75 2.55 -6.19
C TYR A 759 34.35 3.21 -7.45
N THR A 760 33.73 3.02 -8.62
CA THR A 760 34.19 3.64 -9.87
C THR A 760 34.11 5.17 -9.80
N LEU A 761 33.06 5.72 -9.19
CA LEU A 761 32.92 7.16 -8.96
C LEU A 761 34.04 7.70 -8.08
N TYR A 762 34.36 7.02 -6.97
CA TYR A 762 35.48 7.40 -6.09
C TYR A 762 36.82 7.39 -6.82
N ARG A 763 37.05 6.39 -7.68
CA ARG A 763 38.28 6.27 -8.48
C ARG A 763 38.42 7.35 -9.55
N LEU A 764 37.29 7.84 -10.08
CA LEU A 764 37.27 8.89 -11.10
C LEU A 764 37.31 10.29 -10.49
N ASN A 765 36.47 10.53 -9.48
CA ASN A 765 36.35 11.79 -8.76
C ASN A 765 36.16 11.53 -7.25
N LYS A 766 37.28 11.53 -6.53
CA LYS A 766 37.35 11.26 -5.09
C LYS A 766 36.37 12.09 -4.25
N LYS A 767 36.32 13.41 -4.48
CA LYS A 767 35.45 14.32 -3.72
C LYS A 767 33.96 14.01 -3.92
N GLN A 768 33.57 13.69 -5.15
CA GLN A 768 32.18 13.34 -5.48
C GLN A 768 31.83 11.96 -4.93
N GLY A 769 32.73 10.97 -5.04
CA GLY A 769 32.54 9.64 -4.45
C GLY A 769 32.40 9.66 -2.92
N GLN A 770 33.22 10.44 -2.21
CA GLN A 770 33.11 10.59 -0.75
C GLN A 770 31.80 11.28 -0.32
N ARG A 771 31.36 12.30 -1.07
CA ARG A 771 30.06 12.95 -0.84
C ARG A 771 28.91 11.97 -1.00
N GLN A 772 28.94 11.17 -2.06
CA GLN A 772 27.92 10.16 -2.33
C GLN A 772 27.92 9.04 -1.27
N ALA A 773 29.09 8.62 -0.80
CA ALA A 773 29.23 7.64 0.28
C ALA A 773 28.58 8.14 1.58
N LEU A 774 28.80 9.40 1.97
CA LEU A 774 28.15 10.01 3.14
C LEU A 774 26.62 10.03 3.00
N GLN A 775 26.11 10.46 1.84
CA GLN A 775 24.68 10.51 1.59
C GLN A 775 24.02 9.12 1.66
N LEU A 776 24.70 8.09 1.16
CA LEU A 776 24.22 6.71 1.25
C LEU A 776 24.26 6.19 2.69
N LEU A 777 25.20 6.58 3.55
CA LEU A 777 25.23 6.14 4.95
C LEU A 777 24.16 6.81 5.82
N GLU A 778 23.76 8.04 5.50
CA GLU A 778 22.69 8.75 6.21
C GLU A 778 21.29 8.18 5.92
N ALA A 779 21.12 7.45 4.81
CA ALA A 779 19.87 6.77 4.50
C ALA A 779 19.63 5.59 5.47
N GLN A 780 18.46 5.56 6.13
CA GLN A 780 18.11 4.52 7.13
C GLN A 780 18.00 3.08 6.57
N THR A 781 18.13 2.90 5.25
CA THR A 781 17.85 1.64 4.52
C THR A 781 19.02 1.16 3.66
N THR A 782 20.26 1.44 4.06
CA THR A 782 21.44 1.12 3.25
C THR A 782 21.84 -0.34 3.40
N LYS A 783 21.98 -1.03 2.26
CA LYS A 783 22.29 -2.45 2.18
C LYS A 783 23.72 -2.74 2.66
N PRO A 784 24.01 -3.92 3.24
CA PRO A 784 25.31 -4.24 3.85
C PRO A 784 26.53 -3.99 2.93
N LEU A 785 26.49 -4.49 1.68
CA LEU A 785 27.58 -4.34 0.70
C LEU A 785 27.90 -2.86 0.40
N VAL A 786 26.85 -2.04 0.24
CA VAL A 786 26.98 -0.62 -0.09
C VAL A 786 27.51 0.16 1.11
N ARG A 787 27.05 -0.21 2.31
CA ARG A 787 27.56 0.33 3.56
C ARG A 787 29.04 0.02 3.76
N GLU A 788 29.46 -1.24 3.58
CA GLU A 788 30.86 -1.66 3.65
C GLU A 788 31.71 -0.83 2.66
N THR A 789 31.27 -0.75 1.40
CA THR A 789 31.98 0.01 0.35
C THR A 789 32.10 1.50 0.72
N ALA A 790 31.02 2.11 1.22
CA ALA A 790 30.99 3.50 1.63
C ALA A 790 31.88 3.79 2.87
N GLU A 791 31.87 2.91 3.88
CA GLU A 791 32.72 3.02 5.07
C GLU A 791 34.21 2.90 4.70
N ILE A 792 34.57 1.97 3.81
CA ILE A 792 35.95 1.85 3.30
C ILE A 792 36.38 3.12 2.56
N ILE A 793 35.54 3.67 1.68
CA ILE A 793 35.85 4.92 0.94
C ILE A 793 36.12 6.10 1.89
N LEU A 794 35.40 6.19 3.01
CA LEU A 794 35.54 7.31 3.96
C LEU A 794 36.71 7.15 4.93
N THR A 795 37.23 5.93 5.12
CA THR A 795 38.36 5.65 6.01
C THR A 795 39.73 5.73 5.31
N GLN A 796 39.76 5.80 3.99
CA GLN A 796 40.98 5.90 3.19
C GLN A 796 41.59 7.32 3.21
N SER A 797 42.92 7.40 3.30
CA SER A 797 43.70 8.65 3.39
C SER A 797 43.64 9.49 2.09
N GLU A 798 43.96 10.78 2.16
CA GLU A 798 43.83 11.72 1.01
C GLU A 798 44.72 11.37 -0.20
N ASP A 799 45.86 10.70 -0.01
CA ASP A 799 46.88 10.48 -1.05
C ASP A 799 46.81 9.12 -1.79
N GLU A 800 46.02 8.15 -1.32
CA GLU A 800 45.94 6.82 -1.95
C GLU A 800 44.62 6.59 -2.73
N HIS A 801 44.74 6.18 -4.00
CA HIS A 801 43.63 5.58 -4.74
C HIS A 801 43.61 4.08 -4.43
N ALA A 802 42.85 3.69 -3.41
CA ALA A 802 42.69 2.30 -3.00
C ALA A 802 42.38 1.40 -4.22
N ALA A 803 43.19 0.36 -4.41
CA ALA A 803 42.95 -0.68 -5.42
C ALA A 803 41.71 -1.52 -5.05
N LEU A 804 41.18 -2.28 -6.00
CA LEU A 804 40.02 -3.14 -5.77
C LEU A 804 40.26 -4.13 -4.63
N THR A 805 41.51 -4.57 -4.44
CA THR A 805 41.98 -5.42 -3.32
C THR A 805 41.71 -4.86 -1.93
N ALA A 806 41.55 -3.54 -1.78
CA ALA A 806 41.17 -2.92 -0.51
C ALA A 806 39.69 -3.13 -0.16
N PHE A 807 38.88 -3.56 -1.12
CA PHE A 807 37.45 -3.79 -0.99
C PHE A 807 37.16 -5.29 -1.03
N GLY A 808 37.45 -6.00 0.05
CA GLY A 808 37.46 -7.47 0.09
C GLY A 808 36.19 -8.13 -0.47
N THR A 809 34.99 -7.73 -0.05
CA THR A 809 33.74 -8.32 -0.56
C THR A 809 33.46 -7.92 -2.01
N LEU A 810 33.71 -6.65 -2.35
CA LEU A 810 33.47 -6.12 -3.70
C LEU A 810 34.40 -6.75 -4.74
N GLU A 811 35.67 -6.97 -4.40
CA GLU A 811 36.66 -7.63 -5.26
C GLU A 811 36.18 -9.02 -5.66
N LYS A 812 35.82 -9.86 -4.68
CA LYS A 812 35.30 -11.21 -4.93
C LYS A 812 34.07 -11.18 -5.82
N LEU A 813 33.16 -10.25 -5.57
CA LEU A 813 31.94 -10.09 -6.36
C LEU A 813 32.20 -9.73 -7.81
N VAL A 814 33.16 -8.83 -8.08
CA VAL A 814 33.55 -8.47 -9.44
C VAL A 814 34.08 -9.70 -10.18
N HIS A 815 35.00 -10.45 -9.57
CA HIS A 815 35.57 -11.66 -10.19
C HIS A 815 34.53 -12.76 -10.40
N LEU A 816 33.68 -13.04 -9.41
CA LEU A 816 32.59 -14.01 -9.57
C LEU A 816 31.67 -13.61 -10.72
N SER A 817 31.23 -12.35 -10.75
CA SER A 817 30.29 -11.87 -11.77
C SER A 817 30.83 -11.90 -13.20
N ASN A 818 32.16 -11.85 -13.36
CA ASN A 818 32.84 -11.90 -14.64
C ASN A 818 33.28 -13.30 -15.06
N SER A 819 33.18 -14.31 -14.19
CA SER A 819 33.45 -15.69 -14.59
C SER A 819 32.32 -16.21 -15.50
N ASP A 820 32.68 -17.01 -16.49
CA ASP A 820 31.69 -17.65 -17.37
C ASP A 820 30.72 -18.53 -16.57
N PHE A 821 31.25 -19.20 -15.54
CA PHE A 821 30.51 -20.13 -14.69
C PHE A 821 29.40 -19.45 -13.88
N PHE A 822 29.70 -18.31 -13.25
CA PHE A 822 28.72 -17.57 -12.44
C PHE A 822 28.01 -16.44 -13.23
N SER A 823 28.26 -16.33 -14.53
CA SER A 823 27.65 -15.31 -15.38
C SER A 823 26.11 -15.35 -15.34
N GLY A 824 25.49 -14.20 -15.06
CA GLY A 824 24.03 -14.10 -14.96
C GLY A 824 23.40 -14.72 -13.70
N THR A 825 24.21 -15.06 -12.68
CA THR A 825 23.73 -15.47 -11.35
C THR A 825 23.16 -14.29 -10.58
N LYS A 826 22.18 -14.54 -9.69
CA LYS A 826 21.54 -13.51 -8.86
C LYS A 826 22.57 -12.81 -7.98
N SER A 827 22.45 -11.49 -7.84
CA SER A 827 23.38 -10.69 -7.03
C SER A 827 23.40 -11.12 -5.56
N GLU A 828 22.27 -11.57 -5.02
CA GLU A 828 22.17 -12.09 -3.64
C GLU A 828 22.96 -13.39 -3.47
N THR A 829 22.83 -14.32 -4.42
CA THR A 829 23.60 -15.58 -4.45
C THR A 829 25.10 -15.29 -4.59
N LEU A 830 25.48 -14.34 -5.46
CA LEU A 830 26.87 -13.90 -5.60
C LEU A 830 27.40 -13.26 -4.30
N ILE A 831 26.59 -12.49 -3.58
CA ILE A 831 26.96 -11.89 -2.29
C ILE A 831 27.19 -12.99 -1.24
N GLU A 832 26.34 -14.01 -1.20
CA GLU A 832 26.52 -15.13 -0.26
C GLU A 832 27.79 -15.93 -0.57
N LEU A 833 28.05 -16.22 -1.86
CA LEU A 833 29.29 -16.84 -2.32
C LEU A 833 30.52 -16.00 -1.97
N ALA A 834 30.46 -14.68 -2.18
CA ALA A 834 31.56 -13.77 -1.86
C ALA A 834 31.84 -13.69 -0.35
N ASN A 835 30.79 -13.72 0.49
CA ASN A 835 30.93 -13.66 1.94
C ASN A 835 31.60 -14.91 2.52
N ARG A 836 31.35 -16.09 1.94
CA ARG A 836 31.85 -17.38 2.43
C ARG A 836 33.10 -17.88 1.70
N SER A 837 33.51 -17.24 0.61
CA SER A 837 34.73 -17.57 -0.12
C SER A 837 35.98 -16.89 0.47
N SER A 838 37.16 -17.42 0.16
CA SER A 838 38.45 -16.87 0.58
C SER A 838 39.42 -16.74 -0.59
N ILE A 839 40.32 -15.76 -0.54
CA ILE A 839 41.36 -15.59 -1.56
C ILE A 839 42.65 -16.24 -1.05
N LYS A 840 43.18 -17.22 -1.80
CA LYS A 840 44.43 -17.92 -1.54
C LYS A 840 45.53 -17.42 -2.48
N LEU A 841 46.75 -17.35 -1.96
CA LEU A 841 47.95 -16.83 -2.64
C LEU A 841 48.96 -17.96 -2.83
N TYR A 842 49.49 -18.08 -4.04
CA TYR A 842 50.47 -19.10 -4.43
C TYR A 842 51.64 -18.46 -5.17
N GLY A 843 52.85 -18.92 -4.89
CA GLY A 843 54.07 -18.56 -5.61
C GLY A 843 54.33 -19.45 -6.82
N VAL A 844 55.43 -19.17 -7.55
CA VAL A 844 55.83 -19.97 -8.71
C VAL A 844 56.11 -21.41 -8.29
N ASN A 845 55.51 -22.36 -9.01
CA ASN A 845 55.60 -23.80 -8.80
C ASN A 845 54.97 -24.31 -7.48
N ASP A 846 54.21 -23.47 -6.77
CA ASP A 846 53.40 -23.97 -5.66
C ASP A 846 52.28 -24.87 -6.21
N VAL A 847 52.09 -26.01 -5.54
CA VAL A 847 51.01 -26.94 -5.84
C VAL A 847 49.72 -26.40 -5.24
N ILE A 848 48.71 -26.21 -6.08
CA ILE A 848 47.38 -25.74 -5.69
C ILE A 848 46.52 -26.91 -5.19
N THR A 849 46.54 -28.01 -5.95
CA THR A 849 45.80 -29.26 -5.66
C THR A 849 46.61 -30.44 -6.21
N GLU A 850 46.74 -31.52 -5.44
CA GLU A 850 47.42 -32.75 -5.86
C GLU A 850 46.47 -33.73 -6.54
N GLU A 851 46.98 -34.55 -7.47
CA GLU A 851 46.24 -35.68 -8.03
C GLU A 851 45.78 -36.62 -6.89
N GLY A 852 44.49 -36.99 -6.90
CA GLY A 852 43.88 -37.83 -5.86
C GLY A 852 43.31 -37.08 -4.66
N ASP A 853 43.49 -35.75 -4.58
CA ASP A 853 42.85 -34.95 -3.53
C ASP A 853 41.32 -34.93 -3.68
N THR A 854 40.61 -34.97 -2.54
CA THR A 854 39.16 -34.74 -2.51
C THR A 854 38.89 -33.24 -2.70
N CYS A 855 38.22 -32.84 -3.77
CA CYS A 855 37.89 -31.43 -4.02
C CYS A 855 36.91 -30.91 -2.95
N ARG A 856 37.41 -30.12 -2.00
CA ARG A 856 36.63 -29.53 -0.87
C ARG A 856 36.23 -28.08 -1.11
N GLU A 857 36.79 -27.47 -2.13
CA GLU A 857 36.54 -26.11 -2.54
C GLU A 857 36.44 -26.08 -4.05
N LEU A 858 35.62 -25.18 -4.59
CA LEU A 858 35.59 -24.82 -5.99
C LEU A 858 36.54 -23.65 -6.21
N LEU A 859 37.52 -23.82 -7.08
CA LEU A 859 38.63 -22.90 -7.26
C LEU A 859 38.46 -22.06 -8.53
N LEU A 860 38.38 -20.74 -8.38
CA LEU A 860 38.36 -19.78 -9.48
C LEU A 860 39.69 -19.02 -9.55
N LEU A 861 40.41 -19.13 -10.67
CA LEU A 861 41.64 -18.36 -10.88
C LEU A 861 41.30 -16.89 -11.15
N ILE A 862 41.75 -15.98 -10.29
CA ILE A 862 41.46 -14.54 -10.40
C ILE A 862 42.66 -13.72 -10.89
N GLU A 863 43.90 -14.16 -10.63
CA GLU A 863 45.12 -13.49 -11.07
C GLU A 863 46.26 -14.51 -11.23
N GLY A 864 47.12 -14.35 -12.23
CA GLY A 864 48.24 -15.26 -12.50
C GLY A 864 47.94 -16.34 -13.55
N GLU A 865 48.76 -17.40 -13.57
CA GLU A 865 48.66 -18.51 -14.52
C GLU A 865 48.75 -19.83 -13.74
N ALA A 866 47.85 -20.76 -14.05
CA ALA A 866 47.86 -22.12 -13.49
C ALA A 866 47.88 -23.15 -14.62
N GLN A 867 48.47 -24.31 -14.35
CA GLN A 867 48.58 -25.40 -15.31
C GLN A 867 48.14 -26.71 -14.67
N ILE A 868 47.32 -27.48 -15.39
CA ILE A 868 46.98 -28.86 -15.01
C ILE A 868 48.01 -29.79 -15.64
N GLU A 869 48.67 -30.59 -14.81
CA GLU A 869 49.62 -31.62 -15.20
C GLU A 869 48.94 -32.99 -15.02
N ALA A 870 48.37 -33.54 -16.10
CA ALA A 870 47.69 -34.84 -16.08
C ALA A 870 48.52 -35.94 -16.75
N PRO A 871 48.67 -37.14 -16.14
CA PRO A 871 49.38 -38.26 -16.74
C PRO A 871 48.51 -38.97 -17.80
N GLN A 872 48.85 -38.82 -19.09
CA GLN A 872 48.12 -39.50 -20.18
C GLN A 872 49.06 -40.41 -20.99
N GLN A 873 48.94 -41.74 -20.88
CA GLN A 873 49.64 -42.75 -21.71
C GLN A 873 51.02 -42.31 -22.25
N GLN A 874 51.99 -42.10 -21.34
CA GLN A 874 53.38 -41.68 -21.61
C GLN A 874 53.64 -40.23 -22.11
N LYS A 875 52.65 -39.33 -22.10
CA LYS A 875 52.84 -37.87 -22.25
C LYS A 875 52.03 -37.09 -21.21
N ILE A 876 52.63 -36.05 -20.65
CA ILE A 876 51.92 -35.11 -19.77
C ILE A 876 51.04 -34.24 -20.67
N ALA A 877 49.73 -34.31 -20.49
CA ALA A 877 48.81 -33.36 -21.12
C ALA A 877 48.88 -32.07 -20.31
N LEU A 878 49.34 -31.00 -20.97
CA LEU A 878 49.49 -29.67 -20.36
C LEU A 878 48.32 -28.80 -20.79
N GLN A 879 47.44 -28.47 -19.85
CA GLN A 879 46.36 -27.51 -20.07
C GLN A 879 46.66 -26.23 -19.32
N ASN A 880 46.87 -25.13 -20.05
CA ASN A 880 47.07 -23.82 -19.46
C ASN A 880 45.71 -23.19 -19.15
N LEU A 881 45.56 -22.70 -17.92
CA LEU A 881 44.36 -22.04 -17.44
C LEU A 881 44.59 -20.54 -17.31
N VAL A 882 43.59 -19.76 -17.69
CA VAL A 882 43.63 -18.30 -17.68
C VAL A 882 42.69 -17.73 -16.60
N PRO A 883 42.95 -16.51 -16.09
CA PRO A 883 42.05 -15.85 -15.15
C PRO A 883 40.59 -15.83 -15.62
N GLY A 884 39.66 -16.08 -14.70
CA GLY A 884 38.23 -16.23 -14.96
C GLY A 884 37.74 -17.67 -15.12
N GLN A 885 38.64 -18.65 -15.22
CA GLN A 885 38.30 -20.08 -15.31
C GLN A 885 38.24 -20.77 -13.95
N ILE A 886 37.31 -21.71 -13.82
CA ILE A 886 37.26 -22.66 -12.70
C ILE A 886 38.19 -23.83 -12.98
N LEU A 887 38.90 -24.27 -11.95
CA LEU A 887 39.99 -25.24 -12.06
C LEU A 887 39.53 -26.69 -11.88
N ASP A 888 38.48 -26.93 -11.09
CA ASP A 888 38.04 -28.24 -10.56
C ASP A 888 36.51 -28.43 -10.58
N GLU A 889 35.84 -27.83 -11.58
CA GLU A 889 34.37 -27.83 -11.71
C GLU A 889 33.75 -29.23 -11.72
N LEU A 890 34.30 -30.14 -12.53
CA LEU A 890 33.74 -31.47 -12.74
C LEU A 890 33.89 -32.35 -11.49
N GLU A 891 35.04 -32.24 -10.84
CA GLU A 891 35.39 -32.99 -9.65
C GLU A 891 34.56 -32.52 -8.45
N VAL A 892 34.34 -31.20 -8.31
CA VAL A 892 33.41 -30.65 -7.31
C VAL A 892 31.98 -31.13 -7.55
N LEU A 893 31.46 -31.02 -8.78
CA LEU A 893 30.06 -31.39 -9.09
C LEU A 893 29.77 -32.89 -8.96
N SER A 894 30.78 -33.73 -9.21
CA SER A 894 30.65 -35.19 -9.11
C SER A 894 31.10 -35.75 -7.75
N HIS A 895 31.60 -34.89 -6.86
CA HIS A 895 32.32 -35.27 -5.64
C HIS A 895 33.41 -36.33 -5.91
N ALA A 896 34.14 -36.17 -7.01
CA ALA A 896 35.23 -37.05 -7.42
C ALA A 896 36.60 -36.55 -6.91
N GLU A 897 37.61 -37.40 -7.04
CA GLU A 897 39.00 -37.05 -6.75
C GLU A 897 39.62 -36.29 -7.94
N GLN A 898 40.57 -35.40 -7.64
CA GLN A 898 41.27 -34.59 -8.63
C GLN A 898 42.05 -35.45 -9.62
N VAL A 899 41.79 -35.28 -10.93
CA VAL A 899 42.36 -36.12 -12.01
C VAL A 899 43.79 -35.73 -12.40
N GLY A 900 44.27 -34.54 -12.01
CA GLY A 900 45.64 -34.10 -12.29
C GLY A 900 46.09 -32.95 -11.38
N THR A 901 47.41 -32.85 -11.17
CA THR A 901 48.01 -31.86 -10.25
C THR A 901 47.94 -30.46 -10.86
N ILE A 902 47.38 -29.50 -10.11
CA ILE A 902 47.29 -28.10 -10.53
C ILE A 902 48.46 -27.32 -9.92
N VAL A 903 49.26 -26.68 -10.76
CA VAL A 903 50.47 -25.95 -10.34
C VAL A 903 50.42 -24.49 -10.79
N ALA A 904 50.75 -23.57 -9.87
CA ALA A 904 50.90 -22.16 -10.17
C ALA A 904 52.18 -21.89 -10.99
N LYS A 905 52.09 -21.12 -12.07
CA LYS A 905 53.24 -20.80 -12.94
C LYS A 905 53.66 -19.33 -12.90
N ALA A 906 52.81 -18.44 -12.39
CA ALA A 906 53.12 -17.02 -12.22
C ALA A 906 53.79 -16.70 -10.87
N THR A 907 54.48 -15.56 -10.79
CA THR A 907 55.14 -15.06 -9.56
C THR A 907 54.18 -14.86 -8.40
N VAL A 908 52.95 -14.45 -8.71
CA VAL A 908 51.84 -14.38 -7.78
C VAL A 908 50.63 -14.95 -8.51
N THR A 909 50.08 -16.03 -7.96
CA THR A 909 48.82 -16.63 -8.44
C THR A 909 47.79 -16.50 -7.32
N ARG A 910 46.62 -15.93 -7.64
CA ARG A 910 45.52 -15.72 -6.69
C ARG A 910 44.32 -16.54 -7.12
N ILE A 911 43.76 -17.27 -6.17
CA ILE A 911 42.62 -18.15 -6.38
C ILE A 911 41.53 -17.80 -5.40
N LEU A 912 40.32 -17.60 -5.90
CA LEU A 912 39.12 -17.51 -5.09
C LEU A 912 38.61 -18.93 -4.81
N ALA A 913 38.70 -19.35 -3.56
CA ALA A 913 38.27 -20.66 -3.09
C ALA A 913 36.88 -20.56 -2.45
N ILE A 914 35.91 -21.30 -3.00
CA ILE A 914 34.53 -21.36 -2.54
C ILE A 914 34.30 -22.73 -1.89
N PRO A 915 33.96 -22.83 -0.60
CA PRO A 915 33.72 -24.13 0.04
C PRO A 915 32.61 -24.93 -0.66
N VAL A 916 32.81 -26.24 -0.88
CA VAL A 916 31.83 -27.12 -1.53
C VAL A 916 30.49 -27.13 -0.78
N ASP A 917 30.51 -27.21 0.56
CA ASP A 917 29.28 -27.16 1.36
C ASP A 917 28.46 -25.88 1.09
N THR A 918 29.13 -24.74 0.87
CA THR A 918 28.46 -23.48 0.52
C THR A 918 27.87 -23.53 -0.89
N PHE A 919 28.61 -24.13 -1.83
CA PHE A 919 28.16 -24.28 -3.20
C PHE A 919 26.94 -25.21 -3.28
N ASP A 920 26.97 -26.35 -2.59
CA ASP A 920 25.87 -27.31 -2.51
C ASP A 920 24.63 -26.73 -1.79
N ASP A 921 24.83 -26.06 -0.65
CA ASP A 921 23.76 -25.35 0.07
C ASP A 921 23.00 -24.39 -0.86
N LEU A 922 23.73 -23.69 -1.74
CA LEU A 922 23.16 -22.73 -2.68
C LEU A 922 22.53 -23.40 -3.90
N LEU A 923 23.05 -24.53 -4.37
CA LEU A 923 22.38 -25.35 -5.40
C LEU A 923 21.02 -25.86 -4.89
N ASP A 924 20.94 -26.28 -3.63
CA ASP A 924 19.71 -26.75 -3.01
C ASP A 924 18.69 -25.62 -2.78
N GLN A 925 19.16 -24.43 -2.44
CA GLN A 925 18.30 -23.27 -2.14
C GLN A 925 17.85 -22.49 -3.38
N ASP A 926 18.68 -22.43 -4.43
CA ASP A 926 18.42 -21.65 -5.65
C ASP A 926 18.31 -22.54 -6.88
N SER A 927 17.08 -23.03 -7.13
CA SER A 927 16.79 -23.90 -8.28
C SER A 927 17.14 -23.29 -9.65
N ASP A 928 17.16 -21.96 -9.79
CA ASP A 928 17.59 -21.29 -11.02
C ASP A 928 19.11 -21.41 -11.21
N PHE A 929 19.86 -21.25 -10.12
CA PHE A 929 21.31 -21.41 -10.11
C PHE A 929 21.69 -22.87 -10.44
N ALA A 930 21.05 -23.85 -9.79
CA ALA A 930 21.27 -25.27 -10.09
C ALA A 930 21.00 -25.63 -11.55
N ARG A 931 19.89 -25.12 -12.12
CA ARG A 931 19.56 -25.36 -13.53
C ARG A 931 20.61 -24.79 -14.48
N ARG A 932 21.17 -23.61 -14.18
CA ARG A 932 22.20 -22.97 -15.03
C ARG A 932 23.51 -23.75 -15.00
N VAL A 933 23.94 -24.19 -13.82
CA VAL A 933 25.12 -25.04 -13.67
C VAL A 933 24.96 -26.32 -14.51
N LEU A 934 23.80 -26.98 -14.43
CA LEU A 934 23.50 -28.16 -15.25
C LEU A 934 23.48 -27.88 -16.76
N GLU A 935 22.95 -26.73 -17.19
CA GLU A 935 22.90 -26.35 -18.60
C GLU A 935 24.31 -26.08 -19.16
N MET A 936 25.15 -25.39 -18.39
CA MET A 936 26.54 -25.13 -18.75
C MET A 936 27.31 -26.44 -18.93
N GLU A 937 27.19 -27.35 -17.97
CA GLU A 937 27.88 -28.63 -18.01
C GLU A 937 27.37 -29.53 -19.12
N SER A 938 26.08 -29.51 -19.39
CA SER A 938 25.54 -30.17 -20.58
C SER A 938 26.14 -29.62 -21.88
N ARG A 939 26.36 -28.30 -22.00
CA ARG A 939 27.00 -27.71 -23.19
C ARG A 939 28.48 -28.09 -23.27
N ARG A 940 29.18 -28.12 -22.14
CA ARG A 940 30.60 -28.50 -22.07
C ARG A 940 30.81 -29.98 -22.41
N LEU A 941 29.97 -30.87 -21.90
CA LEU A 941 29.94 -32.29 -22.27
C LEU A 941 29.66 -32.48 -23.77
N GLN A 942 28.72 -31.72 -24.35
CA GLN A 942 28.47 -31.75 -25.78
C GLN A 942 29.72 -31.33 -26.59
N GLN A 943 30.43 -30.30 -26.16
CA GLN A 943 31.68 -29.85 -26.81
C GLN A 943 32.79 -30.91 -26.73
N LEU A 944 32.98 -31.55 -25.57
CA LEU A 944 33.97 -32.61 -25.38
C LEU A 944 33.65 -33.87 -26.21
N ILE A 945 32.37 -34.25 -26.30
CA ILE A 945 31.93 -35.35 -27.17
C ILE A 945 32.17 -35.02 -28.64
N TYR A 946 31.95 -33.75 -29.05
CA TYR A 946 32.19 -33.31 -30.42
C TYR A 946 33.67 -33.28 -30.80
N GLN A 947 34.54 -32.90 -29.86
CA GLN A 947 36.00 -32.88 -30.07
C GLN A 947 36.63 -34.28 -30.12
N ASN A 948 36.00 -35.28 -29.47
CA ASN A 948 36.47 -36.67 -29.44
C ASN A 948 35.86 -37.59 -30.52
N GLN A 949 35.09 -37.05 -31.49
CA GLN A 949 34.66 -37.85 -32.63
C GLN A 949 35.85 -38.10 -33.59
N PRO A 950 36.19 -39.36 -33.93
CA PRO A 950 37.19 -39.63 -34.94
C PRO A 950 36.70 -39.05 -36.28
N THR A 951 37.52 -38.19 -36.89
CA THR A 951 37.28 -37.71 -38.25
C THR A 951 37.08 -38.91 -39.16
N SER A 952 35.89 -39.03 -39.74
CA SER A 952 35.61 -40.12 -40.67
C SER A 952 36.50 -39.96 -41.92
N PRO A 953 36.95 -41.05 -42.56
CA PRO A 953 37.77 -40.99 -43.76
C PRO A 953 37.12 -40.22 -44.93
N ALA A 954 35.82 -39.91 -44.86
CA ALA A 954 35.14 -39.06 -45.84
C ALA A 954 35.52 -37.57 -45.76
N GLN A 955 35.99 -37.08 -44.60
CA GLN A 955 36.39 -35.66 -44.45
C GLN A 955 37.83 -35.39 -44.91
N GLN A 956 38.71 -36.40 -44.93
CA GLN A 956 40.07 -36.24 -45.47
C GLN A 956 40.10 -36.13 -47.01
N GLN A 957 39.11 -36.68 -47.73
CA GLN A 957 39.02 -36.53 -49.19
C GLN A 957 38.53 -35.16 -49.65
N MET A 958 37.86 -34.38 -48.79
CA MET A 958 37.32 -33.07 -49.16
C MET A 958 38.33 -31.91 -48.95
N GLN A 959 39.40 -32.14 -48.18
CA GLN A 959 40.46 -31.15 -47.95
C GLN A 959 41.63 -31.22 -48.95
N LEU A 960 41.70 -32.25 -49.81
CA LEU A 960 42.70 -32.36 -50.88
C LEU A 960 42.26 -31.76 -52.22
N THR A 961 41.05 -31.19 -52.30
CA THR A 961 40.51 -30.52 -53.49
C THR A 961 39.98 -29.11 -53.19
N ARG A 962 40.67 -28.35 -52.34
CA ARG A 962 40.50 -26.90 -52.23
C ARG A 962 41.83 -26.17 -52.20
#